data_AF-A0A6M1ZX34-F1
#
_entry.id   AF-A0A6M1ZX34-F1
#
_cell.length_a   1.000
_cell.length_b   1.000
_cell.length_c   1.000
_cell.angle_alpha   90.00
_cell.angle_beta   90.00
_cell.angle_gamma   90.00
#
_symmetry.space_group_name_H-M   'P 1'
#
loop_
_entity.id
_entity.type
_entity.pdbx_description
1 polymer ?
#
loop_
_entity_poly.entity_id
_entity_poly.type
_entity_poly.pdbx_seq_one_letter_code
_entity_poly.pdbx_strand_id
1 'polypeptide(L)'
;MRLKGIFFLGLLFYGLCFGAEIVPRKVIAIYDGQAHHDLVDTRAHIYAEMPLNHLGVRLEYYDVQRELPDIGDDPNVIGVLSWLDGDSYLDIEIAMNLLEWMIGVLKTDKKFVQMGYVPFEGIGNVIPEERREKFWKLLGLRNFQEWYDNVYDVEVKANDPVMTNFEREYPSYEAPFQQLGLFSPDIKIFLSATHSDSSFIGILGAITPKGAYIADGYAVYYLWDEDLKKQWYINPFLFFKKAFNIQSDPKPDTTTIAGRRIFYSHIDGDGWNNKTEIKERYPRRTLASKVILEEIPKVYTDLPCTVAPIAADIDMNWVGTVKSDDICREFFELPNVEVGCHTYTHPFDMQFFEDYREEDEYPYLHFYSDGSWLGNPVLTMVKQMMLPDYEKKEIEKGYDAPRAFALKPFEVRHEIIGAIEKVGEYCPKDKKVALYQWSGNCRPFYQQLVLLKEAKVDNINGGDSRFDSVFPSYAWVAPLGRWVKNYFQVYASNSNENTYTDFWKSNFSGFRMLKQTLINTESPIRVKPINVYYHMYSGQKLASLNALKQNLDYARTQKIVPITASDFTKIAQGFNSTGIRKIESHKWKILNRGALQTFRFDKSSSMAVDYQNSVGVVGQKYLHGSLYVYLDEDVDEPIISLKESAEFHREPREKFFYLIDSRWRVNHLQPQENAVEFVAQGFGDGEMLWNVPEDGDYLVSVDGEETRHKSEDLQLHFRFSVSAIDPISVSIRKALD
;
A
#
# COMPACT_ATOMS: atom_id res chain seq x y z
N MET A 1 3.41 56.12 66.71
CA MET A 1 3.56 56.36 65.26
C MET A 1 4.66 55.44 64.74
N ARG A 2 4.43 54.75 63.61
CA ARG A 2 5.23 53.69 62.95
C ARG A 2 4.92 52.25 63.39
N LEU A 3 4.15 51.55 62.56
CA LEU A 3 4.20 50.09 62.41
C LEU A 3 4.83 49.77 61.05
N LYS A 4 5.74 48.78 61.06
CA LYS A 4 6.55 48.30 59.94
C LYS A 4 5.70 47.45 58.99
N GLY A 5 5.89 47.66 57.68
CA GLY A 5 5.40 46.78 56.62
C GLY A 5 6.35 45.59 56.41
N ILE A 6 5.78 44.43 56.14
CA ILE A 6 6.46 43.22 55.69
C ILE A 6 5.99 42.97 54.25
N PHE A 7 6.96 42.89 53.34
CA PHE A 7 6.79 42.53 51.93
C PHE A 7 6.50 41.02 51.82
N PHE A 8 5.45 40.65 51.07
CA PHE A 8 5.26 39.28 50.57
C PHE A 8 5.50 39.28 49.06
N LEU A 9 6.52 38.52 48.64
CA LEU A 9 6.88 38.29 47.25
C LEU A 9 5.98 37.16 46.72
N GLY A 10 5.08 37.46 45.78
CA GLY A 10 4.29 36.45 45.08
C GLY A 10 4.98 36.06 43.77
N LEU A 11 5.53 34.85 43.73
CA LEU A 11 5.99 34.19 42.51
C LEU A 11 4.76 33.67 41.72
N LEU A 12 4.47 34.29 40.58
CA LEU A 12 3.50 33.81 39.60
C LEU A 12 4.20 32.82 38.65
N PHE A 13 3.95 31.53 38.85
CA PHE A 13 4.26 30.49 37.86
C PHE A 13 3.28 30.64 36.68
N TYR A 14 3.75 31.17 35.56
CA TYR A 14 3.07 30.99 34.28
C TYR A 14 3.37 29.57 33.78
N GLY A 15 2.40 28.67 33.95
CA GLY A 15 2.40 27.42 33.19
C GLY A 15 2.14 27.75 31.72
N LEU A 16 3.16 27.60 30.88
CA LEU A 16 2.99 27.56 29.43
C LEU A 16 2.22 26.27 29.10
N CYS A 17 0.92 26.38 28.85
CA CYS A 17 0.18 25.34 28.14
C CYS A 17 0.74 25.29 26.71
N PHE A 18 1.70 24.39 26.46
CA PHE A 18 2.04 24.00 25.10
C PHE A 18 0.79 23.32 24.50
N GLY A 19 0.19 23.94 23.49
CA GLY A 19 -0.89 23.33 22.73
C GLY A 19 -0.38 22.09 21.99
N ALA A 20 -1.21 21.05 21.90
CA ALA A 20 -0.85 19.83 21.17
C ALA A 20 -0.56 20.15 19.69
N GLU A 21 0.59 19.67 19.19
CA GLU A 21 1.07 19.92 17.83
C GLU A 21 0.59 18.81 16.88
N ILE A 22 0.15 19.17 15.68
CA ILE A 22 -0.20 18.19 14.64
C ILE A 22 1.10 17.58 14.10
N VAL A 23 1.18 16.25 14.02
CA VAL A 23 2.27 15.59 13.30
C VAL A 23 1.91 15.61 11.81
N PRO A 24 2.63 16.37 10.97
CA PRO A 24 2.33 16.47 9.56
C PRO A 24 2.63 15.15 8.84
N ARG A 25 1.77 14.77 7.90
CA ARG A 25 1.80 13.46 7.22
C ARG A 25 1.51 13.53 5.73
N LYS A 26 1.32 14.74 5.17
CA LYS A 26 0.96 14.94 3.77
C LYS A 26 2.15 15.51 3.00
N VAL A 27 2.45 14.92 1.85
CA VAL A 27 3.32 15.52 0.83
C VAL A 27 2.47 15.81 -0.39
N ILE A 28 2.62 17.00 -0.95
CA ILE A 28 1.98 17.36 -2.22
C ILE A 28 2.89 16.88 -3.34
N ALA A 29 2.41 15.96 -4.18
CA ALA A 29 3.13 15.50 -5.37
C ALA A 29 2.56 16.21 -6.60
N ILE A 30 3.40 16.91 -7.34
CA ILE A 30 2.97 17.54 -8.60
C ILE A 30 3.26 16.61 -9.77
N TYR A 31 2.36 16.59 -10.76
CA TYR A 31 2.48 15.81 -11.98
C TYR A 31 1.94 16.58 -13.19
N ASP A 32 2.33 16.19 -14.40
CA ASP A 32 1.80 16.75 -15.65
C ASP A 32 0.68 15.85 -16.20
N GLY A 33 -0.57 16.33 -16.10
CA GLY A 33 -1.74 15.61 -16.59
C GLY A 33 -1.87 15.53 -18.11
N GLN A 34 -1.09 16.32 -18.87
CA GLN A 34 -0.99 16.14 -20.33
C GLN A 34 -0.04 14.99 -20.68
N ALA A 35 1.07 14.85 -19.96
CA ALA A 35 2.02 13.76 -20.16
C ALA A 35 1.49 12.42 -19.63
N HIS A 36 0.78 12.45 -18.50
CA HIS A 36 0.26 11.26 -17.82
C HIS A 36 -1.23 11.40 -17.52
N HIS A 37 -2.05 10.65 -18.23
CA HIS A 37 -3.50 10.64 -18.02
C HIS A 37 -3.92 10.00 -16.69
N ASP A 38 -3.11 9.08 -16.13
CA ASP A 38 -3.37 8.41 -14.86
C ASP A 38 -2.16 8.51 -13.93
N LEU A 39 -2.41 8.62 -12.63
CA LEU A 39 -1.37 8.73 -11.60
C LEU A 39 -0.45 7.52 -11.60
N VAL A 40 -0.95 6.36 -12.00
CA VAL A 40 -0.19 5.10 -12.02
C VAL A 40 1.03 5.12 -12.92
N ASP A 41 1.05 6.03 -13.88
CA ASP A 41 2.15 6.18 -14.85
C ASP A 41 3.17 7.26 -14.39
N THR A 42 2.87 7.99 -13.30
CA THR A 42 3.75 9.05 -12.77
C THR A 42 4.91 8.49 -11.93
N ARG A 43 6.11 9.07 -12.07
CA ARG A 43 7.29 8.69 -11.25
C ARG A 43 7.05 8.76 -9.75
N ALA A 44 6.29 9.77 -9.30
CA ALA A 44 5.97 9.93 -7.88
C ALA A 44 5.16 8.74 -7.33
N HIS A 45 4.16 8.26 -8.08
CA HIS A 45 3.36 7.09 -7.69
C HIS A 45 4.15 5.78 -7.79
N ILE A 46 4.87 5.58 -8.90
CA ILE A 46 5.63 4.35 -9.16
C ILE A 46 6.76 4.17 -8.14
N TYR A 47 7.48 5.25 -7.81
CA TYR A 47 8.72 5.15 -7.04
C TYR A 47 8.64 5.75 -5.64
N ALA A 48 8.08 6.94 -5.47
CA ALA A 48 8.19 7.69 -4.22
C ALA A 48 7.10 7.31 -3.19
N GLU A 49 5.89 6.98 -3.66
CA GLU A 49 4.75 6.81 -2.77
C GLU A 49 4.92 5.63 -1.80
N MET A 50 5.42 4.47 -2.24
CA MET A 50 5.63 3.32 -1.35
C MET A 50 6.63 3.61 -0.23
N PRO A 51 7.86 4.11 -0.50
CA PRO A 51 8.79 4.51 0.56
C PRO A 51 8.22 5.59 1.50
N LEU A 52 7.46 6.55 0.97
CA LEU A 52 6.80 7.58 1.77
C LEU A 52 5.68 6.99 2.63
N ASN A 53 4.86 6.06 2.12
CA ASN A 53 3.87 5.33 2.88
C ASN A 53 4.52 4.58 4.05
N HIS A 54 5.64 3.90 3.81
CA HIS A 54 6.43 3.25 4.87
C HIS A 54 6.92 4.25 5.93
N LEU A 55 7.25 5.48 5.56
CA LEU A 55 7.64 6.55 6.49
C LEU A 55 6.44 7.21 7.19
N GLY A 56 5.23 6.70 6.99
CA GLY A 56 3.99 7.24 7.54
C GLY A 56 3.45 8.44 6.77
N VAL A 57 3.89 8.69 5.54
CA VAL A 57 3.48 9.85 4.73
C VAL A 57 2.56 9.42 3.59
N ARG A 58 1.48 10.18 3.38
CA ARG A 58 0.57 10.03 2.22
C ARG A 58 0.85 11.13 1.20
N LEU A 59 0.62 10.81 -0.07
CA LEU A 59 0.71 11.78 -1.15
C LEU A 59 -0.67 12.32 -1.51
N GLU A 60 -0.71 13.60 -1.85
CA GLU A 60 -1.85 14.25 -2.48
C GLU A 60 -1.37 14.84 -3.81
N TYR A 61 -2.03 14.45 -4.90
CA TYR A 61 -1.56 14.73 -6.26
C TYR A 61 -2.22 15.97 -6.83
N TYR A 62 -1.43 16.85 -7.43
CA TYR A 62 -1.91 18.04 -8.13
C TYR A 62 -1.33 18.11 -9.54
N ASP A 63 -2.23 18.27 -10.50
CA ASP A 63 -1.92 18.44 -11.90
C ASP A 63 -1.42 19.87 -12.17
N VAL A 64 -0.20 20.01 -12.69
CA VAL A 64 0.38 21.33 -13.00
C VAL A 64 -0.34 22.04 -14.16
N GLN A 65 -1.15 21.32 -14.92
CA GLN A 65 -2.02 21.88 -15.97
C GLN A 65 -3.23 22.64 -15.39
N ARG A 66 -3.41 22.59 -14.06
CA ARG A 66 -4.52 23.21 -13.33
C ARG A 66 -3.98 24.17 -12.25
N GLU A 67 -4.89 24.85 -11.56
CA GLU A 67 -4.54 25.70 -10.44
C GLU A 67 -3.92 24.87 -9.30
N LEU A 68 -2.72 25.30 -8.86
CA LEU A 68 -1.98 24.67 -7.76
C LEU A 68 -2.48 25.19 -6.40
N PRO A 69 -2.44 24.35 -5.35
CA PRO A 69 -3.05 24.69 -4.07
C PRO A 69 -2.20 25.70 -3.29
N ASP A 70 -2.85 26.54 -2.48
CA ASP A 70 -2.15 27.26 -1.41
C ASP A 70 -1.94 26.33 -0.22
N ILE A 71 -0.67 26.09 0.13
CA ILE A 71 -0.26 25.10 1.13
C ILE A 71 0.52 25.72 2.29
N GLY A 72 0.75 27.03 2.27
CA GLY A 72 1.65 27.69 3.22
C GLY A 72 1.22 27.51 4.67
N ASP A 73 -0.08 27.59 4.92
CA ASP A 73 -0.67 27.52 6.26
C ASP A 73 -1.27 26.15 6.61
N ASP A 74 -1.21 25.13 5.73
CA ASP A 74 -1.74 23.79 6.06
C ASP A 74 -0.78 23.06 7.04
N PRO A 75 -1.16 22.84 8.31
CA PRO A 75 -0.29 22.21 9.30
C PRO A 75 -0.07 20.72 9.04
N ASN A 76 -0.83 20.09 8.13
CA ASN A 76 -0.66 18.68 7.79
C ASN A 76 0.36 18.45 6.66
N VAL A 77 0.68 19.50 5.89
CA VAL A 77 1.63 19.44 4.78
C VAL A 77 3.06 19.57 5.28
N ILE A 78 3.87 18.56 4.97
CA ILE A 78 5.32 18.53 5.23
C ILE A 78 6.05 19.33 4.14
N GLY A 79 5.62 19.16 2.89
CA GLY A 79 6.31 19.71 1.74
C GLY A 79 5.76 19.26 0.39
N VAL A 80 6.50 19.60 -0.65
CA VAL A 80 6.22 19.30 -2.05
C VAL A 80 7.26 18.35 -2.62
N LEU A 81 6.81 17.38 -3.41
CA LEU A 81 7.62 16.53 -4.28
C LEU A 81 7.36 16.91 -5.75
N SER A 82 8.42 17.35 -6.43
CA SER A 82 8.45 17.54 -7.88
C SER A 82 9.32 16.44 -8.48
N TRP A 83 8.71 15.51 -9.23
CA TRP A 83 9.42 14.46 -9.96
C TRP A 83 8.81 14.23 -11.33
N LEU A 84 8.93 15.27 -12.17
CA LEU A 84 8.37 15.31 -13.51
C LEU A 84 9.27 14.58 -14.51
N ASP A 85 8.67 14.10 -15.60
CA ASP A 85 9.39 13.45 -16.70
C ASP A 85 10.01 14.47 -17.64
N GLY A 86 11.13 14.10 -18.27
CA GLY A 86 11.83 14.94 -19.24
C GLY A 86 10.98 15.36 -20.45
N ASP A 87 9.97 14.54 -20.79
CA ASP A 87 9.03 14.80 -21.89
C ASP A 87 7.84 15.70 -21.50
N SER A 88 7.83 16.25 -20.27
CA SER A 88 6.79 17.19 -19.83
C SER A 88 6.99 18.53 -20.55
N TYR A 89 6.29 18.74 -21.67
CA TYR A 89 6.30 20.01 -22.40
C TYR A 89 5.22 20.93 -21.84
N LEU A 90 5.59 21.74 -20.85
CA LEU A 90 4.70 22.76 -20.31
C LEU A 90 4.69 24.01 -21.21
N ASP A 91 3.50 24.56 -21.45
CA ASP A 91 3.36 25.88 -22.02
C ASP A 91 4.05 26.95 -21.14
N ILE A 92 4.54 28.02 -21.77
CA ILE A 92 5.32 29.08 -21.08
C ILE A 92 4.56 29.66 -19.88
N GLU A 93 3.26 29.90 -20.03
CA GLU A 93 2.43 30.45 -18.96
C GLU A 93 2.33 29.48 -17.77
N ILE A 94 2.12 28.19 -18.05
CA ILE A 94 2.04 27.14 -17.04
C ILE A 94 3.37 26.99 -16.31
N ALA A 95 4.47 26.97 -17.04
CA ALA A 95 5.81 26.90 -16.46
C ALA A 95 6.15 28.13 -15.59
N MET A 96 5.76 29.33 -16.01
CA MET A 96 5.91 30.55 -15.21
C MET A 96 5.07 30.49 -13.92
N ASN A 97 3.81 30.06 -14.01
CA ASN A 97 2.92 29.91 -12.86
C ASN A 97 3.45 28.87 -11.87
N LEU A 98 3.93 27.72 -12.39
CA LEU A 98 4.57 26.68 -11.60
C LEU A 98 5.83 27.22 -10.89
N LEU A 99 6.71 27.93 -11.60
CA LEU A 99 7.92 28.52 -11.00
C LEU A 99 7.59 29.52 -9.88
N GLU A 100 6.64 30.42 -10.08
CA GLU A 100 6.23 31.38 -9.06
C GLU A 100 5.58 30.68 -7.85
N TRP A 101 4.79 29.64 -8.08
CA TRP A 101 4.24 28.80 -7.01
C TRP A 101 5.34 28.09 -6.22
N MET A 102 6.32 27.45 -6.90
CA MET A 102 7.46 26.79 -6.26
C MET A 102 8.30 27.77 -5.42
N ILE A 103 8.53 29.00 -5.93
CA ILE A 103 9.18 30.08 -5.17
C ILE A 103 8.33 30.48 -3.96
N GLY A 104 7.01 30.51 -4.09
CA GLY A 104 6.06 30.71 -3.00
C GLY A 104 6.24 29.67 -1.90
N VAL A 105 6.22 28.38 -2.25
CA VAL A 105 6.44 27.27 -1.32
C VAL A 105 7.77 27.40 -0.61
N LEU A 106 8.87 27.68 -1.33
CA LEU A 106 10.20 27.81 -0.72
C LEU A 106 10.32 28.97 0.29
N LYS A 107 9.45 29.98 0.23
CA LYS A 107 9.39 31.07 1.23
C LYS A 107 8.69 30.67 2.52
N THR A 108 7.90 29.59 2.51
CA THR A 108 7.24 29.03 3.69
C THR A 108 8.20 28.16 4.50
N ASP A 109 7.70 27.51 5.56
CA ASP A 109 8.43 26.49 6.33
C ASP A 109 8.41 25.10 5.68
N LYS A 110 7.61 24.90 4.63
CA LYS A 110 7.46 23.64 3.91
C LYS A 110 8.76 23.22 3.21
N LYS A 111 8.97 21.91 3.13
CA LYS A 111 10.10 21.33 2.38
C LYS A 111 9.79 21.26 0.90
N PHE A 112 10.80 21.41 0.05
CA PHE A 112 10.69 21.26 -1.39
C PHE A 112 11.73 20.25 -1.88
N VAL A 113 11.25 19.15 -2.44
CA VAL A 113 12.09 18.07 -2.99
C VAL A 113 11.97 18.09 -4.50
N GLN A 114 13.05 18.52 -5.17
CA GLN A 114 13.17 18.50 -6.62
C GLN A 114 13.94 17.25 -7.04
N MET A 115 13.31 16.37 -7.81
CA MET A 115 13.91 15.17 -8.37
C MET A 115 13.68 15.16 -9.88
N GLY A 116 14.71 14.80 -10.64
CA GLY A 116 14.54 14.68 -12.08
C GLY A 116 14.40 16.03 -12.78
N TYR A 117 13.66 16.02 -13.89
CA TYR A 117 13.52 17.15 -14.79
C TYR A 117 12.92 18.39 -14.12
N VAL A 118 13.41 19.56 -14.52
CA VAL A 118 12.97 20.87 -14.03
C VAL A 118 12.33 21.63 -15.19
N PRO A 119 10.99 21.64 -15.31
CA PRO A 119 10.31 22.06 -16.53
C PRO A 119 10.64 23.48 -17.02
N PHE A 120 10.75 24.44 -16.11
CA PHE A 120 11.03 25.84 -16.48
C PHE A 120 12.47 26.07 -16.93
N GLU A 121 13.39 25.11 -16.74
CA GLU A 121 14.76 25.17 -17.30
C GLU A 121 14.77 24.71 -18.77
N GLY A 122 13.90 23.77 -19.15
CA GLY A 122 13.84 23.22 -20.52
C GLY A 122 13.18 24.14 -21.55
N ILE A 123 12.43 25.15 -21.11
CA ILE A 123 11.74 26.13 -22.00
C ILE A 123 12.69 27.27 -22.44
N GLY A 124 13.95 27.23 -22.02
CA GLY A 124 15.00 28.15 -22.46
C GLY A 124 14.87 29.57 -21.90
N ASN A 125 15.48 30.54 -22.59
CA ASN A 125 15.62 31.94 -22.13
C ASN A 125 14.31 32.75 -22.07
N VAL A 126 13.16 32.12 -22.31
CA VAL A 126 11.84 32.77 -22.26
C VAL A 126 11.43 33.05 -20.82
N ILE A 127 11.77 32.15 -19.90
CA ILE A 127 11.60 32.37 -18.47
C ILE A 127 12.67 33.40 -18.02
N PRO A 128 12.35 34.41 -17.20
CA PRO A 128 13.37 35.36 -16.73
C PRO A 128 14.43 34.67 -15.86
N GLU A 129 15.70 34.86 -16.18
CA GLU A 129 16.85 34.29 -15.46
C GLU A 129 16.82 34.62 -13.96
N GLU A 130 16.51 35.87 -13.60
CA GLU A 130 16.37 36.31 -12.20
C GLU A 130 15.39 35.43 -11.40
N ARG A 131 14.30 34.98 -12.04
CA ARG A 131 13.29 34.13 -11.40
C ARG A 131 13.80 32.70 -11.24
N ARG A 132 14.46 32.13 -12.26
CA ARG A 132 15.09 30.80 -12.16
C ARG A 132 16.18 30.78 -11.09
N GLU A 133 17.08 31.75 -11.10
CA GLU A 133 18.14 31.90 -10.09
C GLU A 133 17.56 32.02 -8.68
N LYS A 134 16.46 32.78 -8.52
CA LYS A 134 15.78 32.93 -7.24
C LYS A 134 15.26 31.60 -6.70
N PHE A 135 14.68 30.74 -7.54
CA PHE A 135 14.27 29.40 -7.13
C PHE A 135 15.46 28.59 -6.61
N TRP A 136 16.54 28.49 -7.39
CA TRP A 136 17.73 27.71 -7.01
C TRP A 136 18.35 28.25 -5.73
N LYS A 137 18.50 29.58 -5.63
CA LYS A 137 19.03 30.25 -4.44
C LYS A 137 18.22 29.96 -3.19
N LEU A 138 16.88 29.97 -3.29
CA LEU A 138 16.00 29.64 -2.17
C LEU A 138 16.10 28.17 -1.78
N LEU A 139 16.30 27.27 -2.74
CA LEU A 139 16.57 25.85 -2.47
C LEU A 139 17.98 25.64 -1.87
N GLY A 140 18.90 26.59 -2.06
CA GLY A 140 20.28 26.58 -1.58
C GLY A 140 21.32 26.30 -2.68
N LEU A 141 20.91 26.13 -3.92
CA LEU A 141 21.79 25.80 -5.04
C LEU A 141 22.04 27.02 -5.91
N ARG A 142 23.12 26.97 -6.70
CA ARG A 142 23.41 27.92 -7.76
C ARG A 142 23.43 27.17 -9.08
N ASN A 143 22.65 27.64 -10.04
CA ASN A 143 22.65 27.10 -11.38
C ASN A 143 23.57 27.95 -12.27
N PHE A 144 24.53 27.32 -12.94
CA PHE A 144 25.48 27.99 -13.83
C PHE A 144 24.98 28.11 -15.28
N GLN A 145 23.76 27.62 -15.56
CA GLN A 145 23.11 27.65 -16.88
C GLN A 145 23.91 26.91 -17.97
N GLU A 146 24.76 25.96 -17.57
CA GLU A 146 25.52 25.08 -18.45
C GLU A 146 25.12 23.62 -18.22
N TRP A 147 25.21 22.80 -19.27
CA TRP A 147 24.94 21.37 -19.24
C TRP A 147 26.21 20.59 -19.59
N TYR A 148 26.43 19.46 -18.94
CA TYR A 148 27.41 18.48 -19.38
C TYR A 148 26.72 17.40 -20.21
N ASP A 149 26.67 17.61 -21.52
CA ASP A 149 26.07 16.67 -22.47
C ASP A 149 26.99 15.48 -22.76
N ASN A 150 28.31 15.71 -22.78
CA ASN A 150 29.31 14.68 -22.93
C ASN A 150 29.82 14.23 -21.56
N VAL A 151 29.38 13.05 -21.14
CA VAL A 151 29.70 12.45 -19.83
C VAL A 151 30.81 11.38 -19.91
N TYR A 152 31.46 11.17 -21.07
CA TYR A 152 32.54 10.16 -21.19
C TYR A 152 33.71 10.42 -20.24
N ASP A 153 33.92 11.68 -19.87
CA ASP A 153 35.02 12.15 -19.03
C ASP A 153 34.53 12.64 -17.65
N VAL A 154 33.32 12.24 -17.25
CA VAL A 154 32.73 12.58 -15.95
C VAL A 154 32.94 11.43 -14.95
N GLU A 155 33.55 11.74 -13.81
CA GLU A 155 33.61 10.85 -12.66
C GLU A 155 32.50 11.19 -11.67
N VAL A 156 31.60 10.24 -11.41
CA VAL A 156 30.55 10.35 -10.38
C VAL A 156 31.09 9.86 -9.05
N LYS A 157 30.98 10.71 -8.03
CA LYS A 157 31.44 10.44 -6.68
C LYS A 157 30.26 10.33 -5.72
N ALA A 158 30.11 9.14 -5.13
CA ALA A 158 29.24 8.88 -3.98
C ALA A 158 29.83 9.48 -2.70
N ASN A 159 29.42 10.70 -2.33
CA ASN A 159 29.93 11.39 -1.13
C ASN A 159 29.34 10.82 0.18
N ASP A 160 28.17 10.16 0.11
CA ASP A 160 27.54 9.46 1.25
C ASP A 160 27.08 8.05 0.81
N PRO A 161 27.97 7.03 0.85
CA PRO A 161 27.67 5.65 0.43
C PRO A 161 26.55 4.95 1.20
N VAL A 162 26.08 5.51 2.32
CA VAL A 162 24.89 4.97 3.04
C VAL A 162 23.59 5.48 2.39
N MET A 163 23.65 6.65 1.76
CA MET A 163 22.56 7.24 0.99
C MET A 163 22.57 6.79 -0.47
N THR A 164 23.74 6.52 -1.04
CA THR A 164 23.91 6.04 -2.42
C THR A 164 24.22 4.54 -2.46
N ASN A 165 24.40 3.97 -3.65
CA ASN A 165 24.73 2.56 -3.87
C ASN A 165 23.80 1.59 -3.12
N PHE A 166 22.50 1.90 -3.05
CA PHE A 166 21.56 1.17 -2.21
C PHE A 166 21.24 -0.24 -2.72
N GLU A 167 20.72 -0.35 -3.94
CA GLU A 167 20.52 -1.65 -4.63
C GLU A 167 21.47 -1.83 -5.81
N ARG A 168 22.04 -0.72 -6.28
CA ARG A 168 22.90 -0.65 -7.47
C ARG A 168 23.93 0.45 -7.31
N GLU A 169 25.17 0.20 -7.74
CA GLU A 169 26.22 1.21 -7.85
C GLU A 169 26.08 2.02 -9.15
N TYR A 170 26.49 3.30 -9.12
CA TYR A 170 26.52 4.15 -10.31
C TYR A 170 27.55 3.62 -11.34
N PRO A 171 27.17 3.36 -12.61
CA PRO A 171 28.11 3.08 -13.68
C PRO A 171 29.10 4.23 -13.97
N SER A 172 30.14 3.93 -14.75
CA SER A 172 31.15 4.91 -15.18
C SER A 172 30.67 5.91 -16.24
N TYR A 173 29.50 5.68 -16.84
CA TYR A 173 28.83 6.58 -17.80
C TYR A 173 27.40 6.80 -17.31
N GLU A 174 26.98 8.05 -17.22
CA GLU A 174 25.69 8.45 -16.63
C GLU A 174 24.96 9.49 -17.48
N ALA A 175 23.73 9.82 -17.09
CA ALA A 175 22.91 10.80 -17.80
C ALA A 175 23.55 12.21 -17.84
N PRO A 176 23.31 13.01 -18.90
CA PRO A 176 23.62 14.43 -18.90
C PRO A 176 23.03 15.15 -17.69
N PHE A 177 23.75 16.15 -17.18
CA PHE A 177 23.31 16.87 -15.99
C PHE A 177 23.58 18.37 -16.08
N GLN A 178 22.74 19.13 -15.39
CA GLN A 178 22.87 20.56 -15.23
C GLN A 178 24.01 20.89 -14.26
N GLN A 179 24.83 21.88 -14.62
CA GLN A 179 25.89 22.39 -13.75
C GLN A 179 25.29 23.17 -12.58
N LEU A 180 25.12 22.49 -11.46
CA LEU A 180 24.73 23.08 -10.19
C LEU A 180 25.90 23.11 -9.21
N GLY A 181 26.01 24.19 -8.45
CA GLY A 181 26.95 24.33 -7.33
C GLY A 181 26.29 24.88 -6.07
N LEU A 182 27.12 25.14 -5.06
CA LEU A 182 26.66 25.59 -3.74
C LEU A 182 26.31 27.08 -3.74
N PHE A 183 25.15 27.42 -3.17
CA PHE A 183 24.84 28.80 -2.76
C PHE A 183 25.01 29.01 -1.24
N SER A 184 24.87 27.95 -0.43
CA SER A 184 25.02 27.98 1.04
C SER A 184 25.98 26.88 1.53
N PRO A 185 26.78 27.13 2.59
CA PRO A 185 27.66 26.11 3.18
C PRO A 185 26.92 24.99 3.92
N ASP A 186 25.65 25.18 4.31
CA ASP A 186 24.88 24.23 5.12
C ASP A 186 24.29 23.04 4.33
N ILE A 187 24.80 22.80 3.12
CA ILE A 187 24.28 21.81 2.19
C ILE A 187 25.10 20.54 2.29
N LYS A 188 24.39 19.42 2.48
CA LYS A 188 25.03 18.11 2.48
C LYS A 188 24.92 17.49 1.09
N ILE A 189 26.02 17.56 0.34
CA ILE A 189 26.17 16.84 -0.93
C ILE A 189 26.33 15.34 -0.61
N PHE A 190 25.49 14.50 -1.20
CA PHE A 190 25.63 13.03 -1.13
C PHE A 190 26.05 12.43 -2.47
N LEU A 191 25.89 13.17 -3.57
CA LEU A 191 26.33 12.76 -4.90
C LEU A 191 26.86 13.97 -5.67
N SER A 192 28.03 13.81 -6.28
CA SER A 192 28.69 14.85 -7.07
C SER A 192 29.32 14.25 -8.33
N ALA A 193 29.61 15.11 -9.30
CA ALA A 193 30.31 14.77 -10.52
C ALA A 193 31.48 15.74 -10.75
N THR A 194 32.58 15.25 -11.30
CA THR A 194 33.72 16.05 -11.75
C THR A 194 34.08 15.66 -13.18
N HIS A 195 34.25 16.65 -14.04
CA HIS A 195 34.74 16.42 -15.41
C HIS A 195 36.28 16.47 -15.42
N SER A 196 36.95 15.57 -16.15
CA SER A 196 38.42 15.46 -16.17
C SER A 196 39.15 16.77 -16.50
N ASP A 197 38.59 17.54 -17.45
CA ASP A 197 39.12 18.84 -17.90
C ASP A 197 38.71 20.04 -17.02
N SER A 198 37.96 19.83 -15.94
CA SER A 198 37.43 20.92 -15.10
C SER A 198 37.62 20.63 -13.62
N SER A 199 38.01 21.66 -12.85
CA SER A 199 37.98 21.60 -11.39
C SER A 199 36.57 21.80 -10.81
N PHE A 200 35.57 22.00 -11.67
CA PHE A 200 34.18 22.17 -11.27
C PHE A 200 33.60 20.87 -10.71
N ILE A 201 32.95 20.98 -9.55
CA ILE A 201 32.21 19.88 -8.92
C ILE A 201 30.72 20.15 -9.14
N GLY A 202 30.11 19.39 -10.03
CA GLY A 202 28.67 19.39 -10.24
C GLY A 202 27.93 18.67 -9.11
N ILE A 203 26.87 19.28 -8.60
CA ILE A 203 25.99 18.65 -7.60
C ILE A 203 24.95 17.82 -8.34
N LEU A 204 24.96 16.50 -8.08
CA LEU A 204 23.96 15.58 -8.61
C LEU A 204 22.91 15.19 -7.56
N GLY A 205 23.26 15.31 -6.27
CA GLY A 205 22.38 14.97 -5.17
C GLY A 205 22.77 15.68 -3.88
N ALA A 206 21.82 16.42 -3.29
CA ALA A 206 22.05 17.16 -2.06
C ALA A 206 20.81 17.23 -1.15
N ILE A 207 21.07 17.26 0.16
CA ILE A 207 20.08 17.66 1.18
C ILE A 207 20.36 19.12 1.56
N THR A 208 19.32 19.95 1.55
CA THR A 208 19.39 21.37 1.88
C THR A 208 18.47 21.69 3.07
N PRO A 209 18.64 22.84 3.75
CA PRO A 209 17.72 23.25 4.81
C PRO A 209 16.25 23.36 4.36
N LYS A 210 16.03 23.61 3.06
CA LYS A 210 14.71 23.76 2.44
C LYS A 210 14.18 22.49 1.78
N GLY A 211 14.96 21.42 1.70
CA GLY A 211 14.50 20.12 1.20
C GLY A 211 15.63 19.33 0.56
N ALA A 212 15.51 19.00 -0.72
CA ALA A 212 16.53 18.22 -1.43
C ALA A 212 16.49 18.41 -2.94
N TYR A 213 17.58 18.04 -3.58
CA TYR A 213 17.73 17.98 -5.03
C TYR A 213 18.36 16.65 -5.46
N ILE A 214 17.84 16.04 -6.53
CA ILE A 214 18.48 14.96 -7.28
C ILE A 214 18.35 15.24 -8.78
N ALA A 215 19.48 15.20 -9.50
CA ALA A 215 19.55 15.32 -10.94
C ALA A 215 18.81 14.18 -11.66
N ASP A 216 18.31 14.46 -12.87
CA ASP A 216 17.61 13.45 -13.66
C ASP A 216 18.49 12.27 -14.05
N GLY A 217 17.93 11.07 -14.01
CA GLY A 217 18.68 9.81 -14.22
C GLY A 217 19.47 9.30 -13.02
N TYR A 218 19.65 10.09 -11.94
CA TYR A 218 20.51 9.70 -10.81
C TYR A 218 19.77 9.11 -9.59
N ALA A 219 18.44 9.10 -9.57
CA ALA A 219 17.68 8.50 -8.47
C ALA A 219 17.50 6.97 -8.63
N VAL A 220 17.09 6.56 -9.83
CA VAL A 220 16.65 5.20 -10.16
C VAL A 220 17.23 4.82 -11.52
N TYR A 221 17.83 3.64 -11.57
CA TYR A 221 18.21 2.98 -12.82
C TYR A 221 17.00 2.36 -13.49
N TYR A 222 16.86 2.54 -14.80
CA TYR A 222 15.90 1.81 -15.62
C TYR A 222 16.45 1.61 -17.05
N LEU A 223 16.12 0.47 -17.67
CA LEU A 223 16.45 0.17 -19.07
C LEU A 223 15.21 0.31 -19.95
N TRP A 224 15.30 1.13 -20.99
CA TRP A 224 14.19 1.41 -21.91
C TRP A 224 13.85 0.26 -22.87
N ASP A 225 14.82 -0.59 -23.20
CA ASP A 225 14.69 -1.61 -24.27
C ASP A 225 14.16 -2.97 -23.76
N GLU A 226 14.12 -3.15 -22.44
CA GLU A 226 13.56 -4.33 -21.75
C GLU A 226 12.84 -3.82 -20.51
N ASP A 227 11.52 -3.63 -20.56
CA ASP A 227 10.58 -3.12 -19.52
C ASP A 227 10.68 -3.73 -18.10
N LEU A 228 11.79 -4.38 -17.72
CA LEU A 228 11.90 -5.36 -16.65
C LEU A 228 13.05 -5.09 -15.66
N LYS A 229 13.87 -4.04 -15.83
CA LYS A 229 14.98 -3.77 -14.88
C LYS A 229 14.96 -2.34 -14.34
N LYS A 230 14.34 -2.18 -13.17
CA LYS A 230 14.39 -0.98 -12.32
C LYS A 230 15.15 -1.29 -11.03
N GLN A 231 16.06 -0.40 -10.61
CA GLN A 231 16.77 -0.50 -9.32
C GLN A 231 17.09 0.88 -8.75
N TRP A 232 17.07 1.01 -7.43
CA TRP A 232 17.44 2.27 -6.77
C TRP A 232 18.96 2.44 -6.67
N TYR A 233 19.45 3.60 -7.13
CA TYR A 233 20.80 4.03 -6.81
C TYR A 233 20.88 4.60 -5.39
N ILE A 234 19.88 5.39 -5.00
CA ILE A 234 19.79 5.98 -3.66
C ILE A 234 18.95 5.14 -2.71
N ASN A 235 19.18 5.22 -1.41
CA ASN A 235 18.27 4.65 -0.41
C ASN A 235 17.02 5.56 -0.29
N PRO A 236 15.85 5.16 -0.82
CA PRO A 236 14.70 6.05 -0.87
C PRO A 236 14.15 6.35 0.54
N PHE A 237 14.19 5.37 1.46
CA PHE A 237 13.72 5.55 2.83
C PHE A 237 14.58 6.57 3.59
N LEU A 238 15.91 6.49 3.44
CA LEU A 238 16.81 7.43 4.08
C LEU A 238 16.74 8.82 3.43
N PHE A 239 16.66 8.87 2.10
CA PHE A 239 16.55 10.11 1.34
C PHE A 239 15.30 10.88 1.73
N PHE A 240 14.11 10.30 1.57
CA PHE A 240 12.85 11.00 1.86
C PHE A 240 12.74 11.39 3.34
N LYS A 241 13.24 10.55 4.26
CA LYS A 241 13.30 10.92 5.68
C LYS A 241 14.10 12.19 5.91
N LYS A 242 15.27 12.33 5.29
CA LYS A 242 16.12 13.54 5.44
C LYS A 242 15.54 14.73 4.66
N ALA A 243 15.12 14.52 3.42
CA ALA A 243 14.64 15.56 2.51
C ALA A 243 13.39 16.27 3.05
N PHE A 244 12.45 15.50 3.61
CA PHE A 244 11.23 16.04 4.22
C PHE A 244 11.37 16.29 5.73
N ASN A 245 12.55 16.05 6.32
CA ASN A 245 12.78 16.14 7.77
C ASN A 245 11.73 15.37 8.59
N ILE A 246 11.43 14.14 8.17
CA ILE A 246 10.43 13.29 8.81
C ILE A 246 10.97 12.85 10.18
N GLN A 247 10.27 13.26 11.22
CA GLN A 247 10.63 13.04 12.61
C GLN A 247 10.45 11.56 13.02
N SER A 248 10.94 11.23 14.21
CA SER A 248 10.74 9.91 14.84
C SER A 248 9.36 9.75 15.50
N ASP A 249 8.40 10.59 15.14
CA ASP A 249 6.99 10.46 15.52
C ASP A 249 6.37 9.15 14.98
N PRO A 250 5.24 8.69 15.58
CA PRO A 250 4.63 7.41 15.24
C PRO A 250 4.21 7.34 13.77
N LYS A 251 4.40 6.16 13.17
CA LYS A 251 4.08 5.87 11.77
C LYS A 251 2.98 4.82 11.73
N PRO A 252 1.82 5.10 11.14
CA PRO A 252 0.83 4.09 10.81
C PRO A 252 1.46 2.88 10.11
N ASP A 253 1.21 1.68 10.63
CA ASP A 253 1.70 0.45 10.02
C ASP A 253 0.53 -0.40 9.49
N THR A 254 0.60 -0.71 8.20
CA THR A 254 -0.40 -1.52 7.49
C THR A 254 0.07 -2.96 7.25
N THR A 255 1.17 -3.38 7.89
CA THR A 255 1.83 -4.66 7.63
C THR A 255 1.70 -5.63 8.81
N THR A 256 1.35 -5.11 9.98
CA THR A 256 1.42 -5.81 11.26
C THR A 256 0.17 -5.56 12.09
N ILE A 257 -0.35 -6.60 12.73
CA ILE A 257 -1.34 -6.52 13.81
C ILE A 257 -0.85 -7.41 14.94
N ALA A 258 -1.01 -6.99 16.19
CA ALA A 258 -0.69 -7.81 17.36
C ALA A 258 0.67 -8.52 17.25
N GLY A 259 1.70 -7.81 16.76
CA GLY A 259 3.08 -8.30 16.66
C GLY A 259 3.38 -9.35 15.61
N ARG A 260 2.41 -9.66 14.72
CA ARG A 260 2.59 -10.60 13.61
C ARG A 260 2.34 -9.92 12.27
N ARG A 261 3.02 -10.43 11.24
CA ARG A 261 2.80 -9.95 9.87
C ARG A 261 1.39 -10.34 9.44
N ILE A 262 0.65 -9.41 8.86
CA ILE A 262 -0.69 -9.67 8.33
C ILE A 262 -0.59 -10.73 7.22
N PHE A 263 -1.54 -11.66 7.21
CA PHE A 263 -1.83 -12.54 6.08
C PHE A 263 -3.25 -12.30 5.59
N TYR A 264 -3.45 -12.21 4.28
CA TYR A 264 -4.77 -12.36 3.65
C TYR A 264 -4.65 -12.97 2.25
N SER A 265 -5.73 -13.57 1.74
CA SER A 265 -5.76 -14.11 0.38
C SER A 265 -7.08 -13.77 -0.31
N HIS A 266 -7.05 -13.68 -1.64
CA HIS A 266 -8.26 -13.47 -2.43
C HIS A 266 -8.15 -14.12 -3.80
N ILE A 267 -9.31 -14.50 -4.36
CA ILE A 267 -9.46 -15.18 -5.62
C ILE A 267 -10.34 -14.37 -6.56
N ASP A 268 -9.78 -13.97 -7.69
CA ASP A 268 -10.54 -13.43 -8.81
C ASP A 268 -11.24 -14.55 -9.59
N GLY A 269 -12.39 -14.23 -10.18
CA GLY A 269 -13.29 -15.19 -10.80
C GLY A 269 -12.75 -15.84 -12.07
N ASP A 270 -11.67 -15.33 -12.66
CA ASP A 270 -11.17 -15.76 -13.96
C ASP A 270 -10.93 -17.28 -14.03
N GLY A 271 -11.53 -17.89 -15.06
CA GLY A 271 -11.46 -19.33 -15.26
C GLY A 271 -12.39 -20.13 -14.36
N TRP A 272 -13.42 -19.51 -13.77
CA TRP A 272 -14.46 -20.20 -13.01
C TRP A 272 -15.01 -21.42 -13.75
N ASN A 273 -15.27 -21.24 -15.05
CA ASN A 273 -15.85 -22.22 -15.96
C ASN A 273 -14.80 -23.01 -16.78
N ASN A 274 -13.49 -22.79 -16.55
CA ASN A 274 -12.44 -23.54 -17.23
C ASN A 274 -12.48 -25.01 -16.80
N LYS A 275 -12.15 -25.92 -17.74
CA LYS A 275 -12.04 -27.35 -17.44
C LYS A 275 -10.63 -27.65 -16.94
N THR A 276 -10.53 -28.38 -15.83
CA THR A 276 -9.22 -28.84 -15.35
C THR A 276 -8.56 -29.82 -16.32
N GLU A 277 -7.25 -29.69 -16.46
CA GLU A 277 -6.37 -30.58 -17.22
C GLU A 277 -5.76 -31.69 -16.32
N ILE A 278 -6.02 -31.66 -15.01
CA ILE A 278 -5.49 -32.59 -14.00
C ILE A 278 -6.30 -33.90 -14.01
N LYS A 279 -6.16 -34.67 -15.09
CA LYS A 279 -6.98 -35.87 -15.38
C LYS A 279 -6.70 -37.05 -14.46
N GLU A 280 -5.56 -37.06 -13.78
CA GLU A 280 -5.16 -38.15 -12.88
C GLU A 280 -5.89 -38.12 -11.54
N ARG A 281 -6.34 -36.93 -11.10
CA ARG A 281 -7.00 -36.72 -9.79
C ARG A 281 -8.48 -36.40 -9.91
N TYR A 282 -8.88 -35.80 -11.03
CA TYR A 282 -10.23 -35.29 -11.23
C TYR A 282 -10.90 -35.91 -12.45
N PRO A 283 -12.20 -36.26 -12.37
CA PRO A 283 -12.96 -36.72 -13.52
C PRO A 283 -12.90 -35.74 -14.69
N ARG A 284 -13.06 -36.27 -15.91
CA ARG A 284 -13.17 -35.45 -17.12
C ARG A 284 -14.33 -34.45 -16.95
N ARG A 285 -14.10 -33.18 -17.35
CA ARG A 285 -15.05 -32.05 -17.26
C ARG A 285 -15.25 -31.46 -15.85
N THR A 286 -14.39 -31.79 -14.88
CA THR A 286 -14.32 -31.04 -13.62
C THR A 286 -13.88 -29.60 -13.91
N LEU A 287 -14.53 -28.62 -13.27
CA LEU A 287 -14.19 -27.21 -13.41
C LEU A 287 -12.98 -26.84 -12.55
N ALA A 288 -12.18 -25.87 -12.99
CA ALA A 288 -11.03 -25.37 -12.24
C ALA A 288 -11.44 -24.79 -10.88
N SER A 289 -12.57 -24.09 -10.82
CA SER A 289 -13.20 -23.60 -9.58
C SER A 289 -13.49 -24.73 -8.57
N LYS A 290 -13.97 -25.89 -9.03
CA LYS A 290 -14.18 -27.06 -8.16
C LYS A 290 -12.86 -27.61 -7.62
N VAL A 291 -11.81 -27.64 -8.43
CA VAL A 291 -10.47 -28.05 -7.97
C VAL A 291 -9.95 -27.08 -6.90
N ILE A 292 -10.07 -25.77 -7.13
CA ILE A 292 -9.68 -24.76 -6.15
C ILE A 292 -10.46 -24.92 -4.85
N LEU A 293 -11.79 -25.05 -4.91
CA LEU A 293 -12.65 -25.27 -3.74
C LEU A 293 -12.18 -26.45 -2.88
N GLU A 294 -11.91 -27.60 -3.50
CA GLU A 294 -11.51 -28.82 -2.78
C GLU A 294 -10.08 -28.77 -2.25
N GLU A 295 -9.16 -28.13 -2.95
CA GLU A 295 -7.73 -28.17 -2.62
C GLU A 295 -7.26 -26.97 -1.77
N ILE A 296 -8.03 -25.88 -1.78
CA ILE A 296 -7.62 -24.61 -1.17
C ILE A 296 -8.49 -24.26 0.04
N PRO A 297 -9.65 -23.59 -0.02
CA PRO A 297 -10.33 -23.14 1.19
C PRO A 297 -10.83 -24.29 2.08
N LYS A 298 -11.12 -25.49 1.54
CA LYS A 298 -11.45 -26.68 2.34
C LYS A 298 -10.25 -27.32 3.06
N VAL A 299 -9.02 -27.07 2.60
CA VAL A 299 -7.77 -27.62 3.17
C VAL A 299 -7.04 -26.58 4.02
N TYR A 300 -7.12 -25.31 3.63
CA TYR A 300 -6.49 -24.16 4.26
C TYR A 300 -7.48 -23.39 5.12
N THR A 301 -8.21 -24.09 6.00
CA THR A 301 -9.27 -23.51 6.84
C THR A 301 -8.76 -22.52 7.89
N ASP A 302 -7.47 -22.57 8.22
CA ASP A 302 -6.79 -21.63 9.11
C ASP A 302 -6.37 -20.32 8.43
N LEU A 303 -6.55 -20.22 7.11
CA LEU A 303 -6.24 -19.06 6.28
C LEU A 303 -7.53 -18.53 5.63
N PRO A 304 -7.92 -17.28 5.89
CA PRO A 304 -9.10 -16.69 5.25
C PRO A 304 -8.85 -16.43 3.76
N CYS A 305 -9.92 -16.56 2.98
CA CYS A 305 -9.88 -16.36 1.55
C CYS A 305 -11.12 -15.61 1.06
N THR A 306 -10.93 -14.48 0.38
CA THR A 306 -12.05 -13.73 -0.21
C THR A 306 -12.27 -14.19 -1.65
N VAL A 307 -13.43 -14.77 -1.95
CA VAL A 307 -13.73 -15.36 -3.25
C VAL A 307 -14.69 -14.48 -4.04
N ALA A 308 -14.27 -14.03 -5.23
CA ALA A 308 -15.03 -13.11 -6.04
C ALA A 308 -15.34 -13.67 -7.44
N PRO A 309 -16.53 -14.27 -7.66
CA PRO A 309 -16.94 -14.66 -9.00
C PRO A 309 -17.19 -13.43 -9.89
N ILE A 310 -16.97 -13.60 -11.19
CA ILE A 310 -17.52 -12.70 -12.22
C ILE A 310 -19.01 -12.99 -12.30
N ALA A 311 -19.88 -11.98 -12.20
CA ALA A 311 -21.32 -12.23 -12.08
C ALA A 311 -21.90 -12.96 -13.29
N ALA A 312 -21.41 -12.67 -14.51
CA ALA A 312 -21.83 -13.36 -15.73
C ALA A 312 -21.49 -14.87 -15.74
N ASP A 313 -20.41 -15.30 -15.05
CA ASP A 313 -19.99 -16.71 -14.97
C ASP A 313 -20.92 -17.59 -14.13
N ILE A 314 -21.74 -16.98 -13.28
CA ILE A 314 -22.70 -17.64 -12.41
C ILE A 314 -24.16 -17.32 -12.76
N ASP A 315 -24.42 -16.24 -13.50
CA ASP A 315 -25.77 -15.90 -13.98
C ASP A 315 -26.22 -16.79 -15.14
N MET A 316 -27.28 -17.58 -14.91
CA MET A 316 -27.90 -18.45 -15.90
C MET A 316 -28.50 -17.71 -17.11
N ASN A 317 -28.73 -16.39 -17.02
CA ASN A 317 -29.13 -15.57 -18.16
C ASN A 317 -27.95 -15.08 -19.01
N TRP A 318 -26.73 -15.39 -18.57
CA TRP A 318 -25.48 -15.11 -19.29
C TRP A 318 -24.81 -16.43 -19.66
N VAL A 319 -23.64 -16.72 -19.09
CA VAL A 319 -22.87 -17.94 -19.37
C VAL A 319 -22.85 -18.92 -18.19
N GLY A 320 -23.56 -18.59 -17.11
CA GLY A 320 -23.70 -19.44 -15.93
C GLY A 320 -24.32 -20.80 -16.23
N THR A 321 -23.95 -21.78 -15.41
CA THR A 321 -24.45 -23.15 -15.48
C THR A 321 -24.85 -23.62 -14.08
N VAL A 322 -25.69 -24.66 -13.99
CA VAL A 322 -26.03 -25.29 -12.70
C VAL A 322 -24.76 -25.69 -11.92
N LYS A 323 -23.71 -26.13 -12.62
CA LYS A 323 -22.44 -26.48 -11.97
C LYS A 323 -21.70 -25.27 -11.41
N SER A 324 -21.70 -24.14 -12.11
CA SER A 324 -21.01 -22.93 -11.62
C SER A 324 -21.76 -22.31 -10.45
N ASP A 325 -23.10 -22.35 -10.48
CA ASP A 325 -23.99 -22.01 -9.37
C ASP A 325 -23.70 -22.87 -8.12
N ASP A 326 -23.76 -24.20 -8.24
CA ASP A 326 -23.53 -25.12 -7.12
C ASP A 326 -22.17 -24.90 -6.44
N ILE A 327 -21.12 -24.71 -7.25
CA ILE A 327 -19.77 -24.42 -6.74
C ILE A 327 -19.73 -23.08 -6.00
N CYS A 328 -20.42 -22.05 -6.49
CA CYS A 328 -20.45 -20.73 -5.86
C CYS A 328 -21.10 -20.80 -4.47
N ARG A 329 -22.24 -21.50 -4.35
CA ARG A 329 -22.89 -21.71 -3.05
C ARG A 329 -21.99 -22.45 -2.08
N GLU A 330 -21.33 -23.51 -2.55
CA GLU A 330 -20.44 -24.32 -1.72
C GLU A 330 -19.20 -23.52 -1.23
N PHE A 331 -18.65 -22.61 -2.04
CA PHE A 331 -17.63 -21.66 -1.55
C PHE A 331 -18.18 -20.78 -0.42
N PHE A 332 -19.35 -20.17 -0.62
CA PHE A 332 -19.88 -19.17 0.30
C PHE A 332 -20.39 -19.77 1.61
N GLU A 333 -20.70 -21.07 1.65
CA GLU A 333 -21.00 -21.79 2.89
C GLU A 333 -19.77 -21.99 3.81
N LEU A 334 -18.54 -21.92 3.28
CA LEU A 334 -17.34 -22.16 4.10
C LEU A 334 -17.07 -21.01 5.08
N PRO A 335 -16.81 -21.27 6.37
CA PRO A 335 -16.66 -20.21 7.38
C PRO A 335 -15.40 -19.35 7.19
N ASN A 336 -14.34 -19.90 6.57
CA ASN A 336 -13.12 -19.17 6.24
C ASN A 336 -13.20 -18.40 4.90
N VAL A 337 -14.33 -18.43 4.21
CA VAL A 337 -14.54 -17.72 2.95
C VAL A 337 -15.33 -16.42 3.18
N GLU A 338 -14.71 -15.30 2.80
CA GLU A 338 -15.39 -14.01 2.65
C GLU A 338 -15.93 -13.88 1.22
N VAL A 339 -17.13 -13.31 1.08
CA VAL A 339 -17.75 -13.12 -0.23
C VAL A 339 -17.25 -11.82 -0.87
N GLY A 340 -16.65 -11.94 -2.06
CA GLY A 340 -16.31 -10.81 -2.93
C GLY A 340 -17.10 -10.82 -4.25
N CYS A 341 -16.91 -9.81 -5.07
CA CYS A 341 -17.49 -9.68 -6.41
C CYS A 341 -16.40 -9.22 -7.40
N HIS A 342 -16.29 -9.87 -8.55
CA HIS A 342 -15.26 -9.57 -9.57
C HIS A 342 -15.90 -9.01 -10.84
N THR A 343 -16.67 -7.95 -10.67
CA THR A 343 -17.42 -7.27 -11.74
C THR A 343 -18.53 -8.13 -12.38
N TYR A 344 -19.30 -7.55 -13.30
CA TYR A 344 -20.36 -8.28 -13.99
C TYR A 344 -19.81 -8.96 -15.24
N THR A 345 -19.19 -8.17 -16.11
CA THR A 345 -18.84 -8.57 -17.47
C THR A 345 -17.34 -8.69 -17.71
N HIS A 346 -16.54 -8.48 -16.66
CA HIS A 346 -15.09 -8.55 -16.66
C HIS A 346 -14.43 -7.63 -17.69
N PRO A 347 -14.50 -6.30 -17.51
CA PRO A 347 -13.70 -5.36 -18.29
C PRO A 347 -12.21 -5.66 -18.18
N PHE A 348 -11.54 -5.75 -19.33
CA PHE A 348 -10.09 -5.80 -19.44
C PHE A 348 -9.49 -4.40 -19.41
N ASP A 349 -10.18 -3.44 -20.02
CA ASP A 349 -9.83 -2.03 -20.01
C ASP A 349 -11.00 -1.21 -19.43
N MET A 350 -10.83 -0.73 -18.20
CA MET A 350 -11.88 0.06 -17.52
C MET A 350 -12.06 1.44 -18.13
N GLN A 351 -10.99 2.05 -18.64
CA GLN A 351 -10.98 3.43 -19.14
C GLN A 351 -11.73 3.54 -20.46
N PHE A 352 -11.74 2.46 -21.26
CA PHE A 352 -12.61 2.34 -22.44
C PHE A 352 -14.08 2.70 -22.15
N PHE A 353 -14.55 2.41 -20.93
CA PHE A 353 -15.94 2.57 -20.52
C PHE A 353 -16.27 3.86 -19.74
N GLU A 354 -15.31 4.77 -19.50
CA GLU A 354 -15.57 6.00 -18.72
C GLU A 354 -16.59 6.92 -19.39
N ASP A 355 -16.46 7.09 -20.70
CA ASP A 355 -17.39 7.84 -21.57
C ASP A 355 -17.98 6.90 -22.65
N TYR A 356 -18.53 5.78 -22.22
CA TYR A 356 -19.03 4.72 -23.09
C TYR A 356 -20.24 5.13 -23.93
N ARG A 357 -20.18 4.81 -25.22
CA ARG A 357 -21.35 4.71 -26.11
C ARG A 357 -21.37 3.33 -26.76
N GLU A 358 -22.53 2.80 -27.07
CA GLU A 358 -22.64 1.45 -27.64
C GLU A 358 -21.81 1.30 -28.92
N GLU A 359 -21.74 2.36 -29.74
CA GLU A 359 -20.98 2.39 -30.99
C GLU A 359 -19.48 2.16 -30.80
N ASP A 360 -18.95 2.54 -29.63
CA ASP A 360 -17.54 2.32 -29.30
C ASP A 360 -17.20 0.82 -29.27
N GLU A 361 -18.15 -0.03 -28.87
CA GLU A 361 -17.96 -1.48 -28.78
C GLU A 361 -18.14 -2.19 -30.14
N TYR A 362 -18.74 -1.54 -31.14
CA TYR A 362 -19.11 -2.15 -32.42
C TYR A 362 -17.93 -2.83 -33.12
N PRO A 363 -16.71 -2.24 -33.17
CA PRO A 363 -15.54 -2.88 -33.77
C PRO A 363 -15.17 -4.22 -33.11
N TYR A 364 -15.56 -4.45 -31.86
CA TYR A 364 -15.13 -5.59 -31.05
C TYR A 364 -16.17 -6.70 -30.94
N LEU A 365 -17.42 -6.46 -31.37
CA LEU A 365 -18.54 -7.38 -31.15
C LEU A 365 -18.35 -8.80 -31.73
N HIS A 366 -17.40 -8.98 -32.65
CA HIS A 366 -17.06 -10.26 -33.26
C HIS A 366 -16.05 -11.09 -32.46
N PHE A 367 -15.35 -10.48 -31.48
CA PHE A 367 -14.40 -11.18 -30.61
C PHE A 367 -15.08 -11.92 -29.44
N TYR A 368 -16.33 -11.58 -29.10
CA TYR A 368 -17.05 -12.25 -28.02
C TYR A 368 -17.52 -13.64 -28.43
N SER A 369 -16.85 -14.66 -27.91
CA SER A 369 -17.08 -16.07 -28.25
C SER A 369 -18.47 -16.60 -27.87
N ASP A 370 -19.05 -16.06 -26.80
CA ASP A 370 -20.37 -16.48 -26.29
C ASP A 370 -21.53 -15.68 -26.91
N GLY A 371 -21.22 -14.88 -27.92
CA GLY A 371 -22.16 -13.98 -28.59
C GLY A 371 -22.14 -12.57 -28.01
N SER A 372 -22.82 -11.66 -28.71
CA SER A 372 -22.97 -10.26 -28.32
C SER A 372 -24.42 -9.82 -28.42
N TRP A 373 -24.70 -8.65 -27.85
CA TRP A 373 -26.03 -8.05 -27.76
C TRP A 373 -26.70 -7.75 -29.12
N LEU A 374 -25.96 -7.84 -30.24
CA LEU A 374 -26.53 -7.72 -31.59
C LEU A 374 -27.12 -9.03 -32.14
N GLY A 375 -26.91 -10.18 -31.49
CA GLY A 375 -27.53 -11.45 -31.86
C GLY A 375 -27.17 -11.92 -33.28
N ASN A 376 -26.15 -12.79 -33.37
CA ASN A 376 -25.57 -13.43 -34.57
C ASN A 376 -24.37 -12.66 -35.19
N PRO A 377 -23.15 -13.24 -35.16
CA PRO A 377 -21.92 -12.64 -35.70
C PRO A 377 -22.00 -12.17 -37.16
N VAL A 378 -22.82 -12.83 -37.99
CA VAL A 378 -23.00 -12.49 -39.41
C VAL A 378 -23.75 -11.17 -39.58
N LEU A 379 -24.77 -10.91 -38.78
CA LEU A 379 -25.54 -9.67 -38.82
C LEU A 379 -24.68 -8.48 -38.31
N THR A 380 -23.82 -8.75 -37.32
CA THR A 380 -22.81 -7.81 -36.83
C THR A 380 -21.83 -7.40 -37.92
N MET A 381 -21.29 -8.37 -38.68
CA MET A 381 -20.37 -8.11 -39.81
C MET A 381 -21.04 -7.24 -40.90
N VAL A 382 -22.31 -7.50 -41.22
CA VAL A 382 -23.07 -6.73 -42.21
C VAL A 382 -23.34 -5.30 -41.72
N LYS A 383 -23.69 -5.10 -40.44
CA LYS A 383 -23.85 -3.74 -39.88
C LYS A 383 -22.53 -2.96 -39.91
N GLN A 384 -21.40 -3.60 -39.58
CA GLN A 384 -20.06 -2.97 -39.66
C GLN A 384 -19.71 -2.49 -41.07
N MET A 385 -20.00 -3.29 -42.11
CA MET A 385 -19.78 -2.88 -43.50
C MET A 385 -20.62 -1.67 -43.94
N MET A 386 -21.73 -1.41 -43.23
CA MET A 386 -22.70 -0.37 -43.57
C MET A 386 -22.62 0.85 -42.63
N LEU A 387 -21.75 0.81 -41.63
CA LEU A 387 -21.50 1.93 -40.72
C LEU A 387 -20.49 2.91 -41.36
N PRO A 388 -20.64 4.22 -41.16
CA PRO A 388 -19.65 5.20 -41.58
C PRO A 388 -18.30 4.91 -40.90
N ASP A 389 -17.19 5.37 -41.49
CA ASP A 389 -15.82 5.22 -40.96
C ASP A 389 -15.77 5.66 -39.50
N TYR A 390 -15.90 4.68 -38.60
CA TYR A 390 -15.89 4.89 -37.16
C TYR A 390 -14.48 4.67 -36.67
N GLU A 391 -13.92 5.69 -36.03
CA GLU A 391 -12.59 5.59 -35.44
C GLU A 391 -12.65 4.65 -34.23
N LYS A 392 -11.90 3.55 -34.32
CA LYS A 392 -11.80 2.55 -33.25
C LYS A 392 -11.10 3.19 -32.05
N LYS A 393 -11.73 3.22 -30.88
CA LYS A 393 -11.05 3.58 -29.62
C LYS A 393 -9.84 2.66 -29.41
N GLU A 394 -8.75 3.16 -28.87
CA GLU A 394 -7.65 2.26 -28.52
C GLU A 394 -8.04 1.36 -27.35
N ILE A 395 -7.54 0.14 -27.34
CA ILE A 395 -7.64 -0.78 -26.20
C ILE A 395 -6.24 -1.13 -25.74
N GLU A 396 -6.11 -1.41 -24.45
CA GLU A 396 -4.83 -1.79 -23.87
C GLU A 396 -4.18 -2.98 -24.61
N LYS A 397 -2.86 -2.88 -24.79
CA LYS A 397 -2.07 -3.82 -25.60
C LYS A 397 -2.16 -5.23 -25.03
N GLY A 398 -2.56 -6.18 -25.89
CA GLY A 398 -2.63 -7.60 -25.53
C GLY A 398 -4.04 -8.15 -25.36
N TYR A 399 -5.06 -7.30 -25.47
CA TYR A 399 -6.45 -7.70 -25.53
C TYR A 399 -7.02 -7.54 -26.94
N ASP A 400 -7.97 -8.41 -27.30
CA ASP A 400 -8.70 -8.34 -28.56
C ASP A 400 -10.06 -7.61 -28.41
N ALA A 401 -10.60 -7.53 -27.20
CA ALA A 401 -11.87 -6.90 -26.85
C ALA A 401 -11.75 -6.13 -25.51
N PRO A 402 -12.61 -5.13 -25.24
CA PRO A 402 -12.52 -4.32 -24.01
C PRO A 402 -13.01 -5.04 -22.74
N ARG A 403 -13.77 -6.13 -22.87
CA ARG A 403 -14.29 -6.95 -21.74
C ARG A 403 -14.50 -8.41 -22.15
N ALA A 404 -14.79 -9.30 -21.19
CA ALA A 404 -15.00 -10.72 -21.49
C ALA A 404 -16.41 -11.03 -22.04
N PHE A 405 -17.47 -10.41 -21.47
CA PHE A 405 -18.86 -10.74 -21.81
C PHE A 405 -19.66 -9.54 -22.33
N ALA A 406 -20.32 -9.67 -23.49
CA ALA A 406 -21.08 -8.56 -24.09
C ALA A 406 -22.48 -8.97 -24.57
N LEU A 407 -23.18 -9.85 -23.85
CA LEU A 407 -24.56 -10.24 -24.17
C LEU A 407 -25.57 -9.09 -24.06
N LYS A 408 -25.21 -8.03 -23.33
CA LYS A 408 -25.93 -6.76 -23.24
C LYS A 408 -24.94 -5.60 -23.42
N PRO A 409 -25.38 -4.42 -23.91
CA PRO A 409 -24.56 -3.22 -23.91
C PRO A 409 -24.04 -2.91 -22.51
N PHE A 410 -22.87 -2.27 -22.41
CA PHE A 410 -22.28 -1.93 -21.11
C PHE A 410 -23.13 -0.86 -20.40
N GLU A 411 -23.37 -1.06 -19.10
CA GLU A 411 -24.07 -0.09 -18.26
C GLU A 411 -23.38 -0.07 -16.89
N VAL A 412 -22.84 1.08 -16.50
CA VAL A 412 -21.97 1.21 -15.32
C VAL A 412 -22.64 0.79 -14.02
N ARG A 413 -23.94 1.07 -13.86
CA ARG A 413 -24.67 0.65 -12.65
C ARG A 413 -24.88 -0.85 -12.62
N HIS A 414 -25.20 -1.48 -13.76
CA HIS A 414 -25.27 -2.93 -13.86
C HIS A 414 -23.91 -3.59 -13.58
N GLU A 415 -22.82 -3.02 -14.11
CA GLU A 415 -21.47 -3.55 -13.92
C GLU A 415 -21.06 -3.58 -12.44
N ILE A 416 -21.43 -2.54 -11.68
CA ILE A 416 -21.06 -2.41 -10.27
C ILE A 416 -22.16 -2.98 -9.35
N ILE A 417 -23.32 -2.32 -9.30
CA ILE A 417 -24.41 -2.66 -8.39
C ILE A 417 -25.07 -3.97 -8.80
N GLY A 418 -25.32 -4.16 -10.10
CA GLY A 418 -25.90 -5.39 -10.61
C GLY A 418 -25.02 -6.61 -10.31
N ALA A 419 -23.69 -6.45 -10.33
CA ALA A 419 -22.78 -7.54 -10.01
C ALA A 419 -22.83 -7.89 -8.52
N ILE A 420 -22.82 -6.87 -7.65
CA ILE A 420 -22.96 -7.04 -6.20
C ILE A 420 -24.29 -7.72 -5.86
N GLU A 421 -25.40 -7.26 -6.45
CA GLU A 421 -26.72 -7.84 -6.26
C GLU A 421 -26.77 -9.29 -6.73
N LYS A 422 -26.25 -9.57 -7.93
CA LYS A 422 -26.22 -10.92 -8.51
C LYS A 422 -25.42 -11.88 -7.66
N VAL A 423 -24.20 -11.52 -7.25
CA VAL A 423 -23.39 -12.37 -6.35
C VAL A 423 -24.05 -12.51 -4.98
N GLY A 424 -24.71 -11.46 -4.49
CA GLY A 424 -25.48 -11.46 -3.24
C GLY A 424 -26.59 -12.50 -3.18
N GLU A 425 -27.17 -12.91 -4.32
CA GLU A 425 -28.19 -13.98 -4.39
C GLU A 425 -27.66 -15.36 -3.95
N TYR A 426 -26.34 -15.54 -3.91
CA TYR A 426 -25.67 -16.78 -3.52
C TYR A 426 -25.21 -16.79 -2.06
N CYS A 427 -25.24 -15.64 -1.38
CA CYS A 427 -24.80 -15.52 0.01
C CYS A 427 -25.74 -16.29 0.96
N PRO A 428 -25.18 -17.04 1.93
CA PRO A 428 -25.89 -17.43 3.14
C PRO A 428 -26.46 -16.20 3.89
N LYS A 429 -27.47 -16.41 4.75
CA LYS A 429 -28.19 -15.32 5.43
C LYS A 429 -27.31 -14.41 6.28
N ASP A 430 -26.22 -14.94 6.80
CA ASP A 430 -25.23 -14.29 7.67
C ASP A 430 -24.08 -13.63 6.89
N LYS A 431 -24.02 -13.82 5.58
CA LYS A 431 -22.98 -13.25 4.71
C LYS A 431 -23.54 -12.23 3.73
N LYS A 432 -22.66 -11.36 3.27
CA LYS A 432 -22.91 -10.38 2.21
C LYS A 432 -21.64 -10.16 1.42
N VAL A 433 -21.77 -9.60 0.22
CA VAL A 433 -20.61 -9.13 -0.56
C VAL A 433 -19.90 -8.06 0.25
N ALA A 434 -18.67 -8.36 0.68
CA ALA A 434 -17.86 -7.47 1.51
C ALA A 434 -16.84 -6.67 0.69
N LEU A 435 -16.44 -7.19 -0.48
CA LEU A 435 -15.32 -6.67 -1.25
C LEU A 435 -15.57 -6.74 -2.76
N TYR A 436 -15.25 -5.67 -3.46
CA TYR A 436 -15.24 -5.59 -4.91
C TYR A 436 -13.80 -5.70 -5.43
N GLN A 437 -13.52 -6.71 -6.24
CA GLN A 437 -12.20 -7.00 -6.81
C GLN A 437 -12.18 -6.48 -8.25
N TRP A 438 -11.34 -5.49 -8.57
CA TRP A 438 -11.28 -4.91 -9.91
C TRP A 438 -10.72 -5.92 -10.93
N SER A 439 -11.35 -6.01 -12.11
CA SER A 439 -10.88 -6.83 -13.23
C SER A 439 -9.93 -6.05 -14.15
N GLY A 440 -9.28 -6.80 -15.05
CA GLY A 440 -8.48 -6.22 -16.13
C GLY A 440 -7.32 -5.36 -15.63
N ASN A 441 -7.16 -4.20 -16.25
CA ASN A 441 -6.11 -3.24 -15.90
C ASN A 441 -6.26 -2.60 -14.52
N CYS A 442 -7.35 -2.88 -13.80
CA CYS A 442 -7.60 -2.38 -12.47
C CYS A 442 -7.51 -0.84 -12.40
N ARG A 443 -7.94 -0.12 -13.45
CA ARG A 443 -8.00 1.34 -13.50
C ARG A 443 -9.44 1.86 -13.42
N PRO A 444 -10.19 1.64 -12.31
CA PRO A 444 -11.55 2.13 -12.18
C PRO A 444 -11.63 3.65 -12.35
N PHE A 445 -12.69 4.09 -13.01
CA PHE A 445 -13.00 5.51 -13.17
C PHE A 445 -13.96 5.99 -12.08
N TYR A 446 -14.09 7.32 -11.97
CA TYR A 446 -14.76 7.99 -10.85
C TYR A 446 -16.16 7.45 -10.53
N GLN A 447 -17.00 7.27 -11.55
CA GLN A 447 -18.39 6.85 -11.39
C GLN A 447 -18.51 5.45 -10.76
N GLN A 448 -17.59 4.54 -11.07
CA GLN A 448 -17.60 3.19 -10.50
C GLN A 448 -17.34 3.23 -8.99
N LEU A 449 -16.41 4.07 -8.53
CA LEU A 449 -16.09 4.25 -7.11
C LEU A 449 -17.22 4.95 -6.34
N VAL A 450 -17.95 5.86 -6.98
CA VAL A 450 -19.18 6.46 -6.41
C VAL A 450 -20.20 5.35 -6.12
N LEU A 451 -20.47 4.48 -7.08
CA LEU A 451 -21.42 3.39 -6.94
C LEU A 451 -21.01 2.38 -5.84
N LEU A 452 -19.72 2.05 -5.72
CA LEU A 452 -19.24 1.22 -4.62
C LEU A 452 -19.45 1.87 -3.25
N LYS A 453 -19.25 3.19 -3.17
CA LYS A 453 -19.53 3.93 -1.94
C LYS A 453 -21.02 3.88 -1.57
N GLU A 454 -21.92 4.02 -2.55
CA GLU A 454 -23.36 3.87 -2.36
C GLU A 454 -23.73 2.46 -1.88
N ALA A 455 -23.10 1.43 -2.45
CA ALA A 455 -23.28 0.03 -2.06
C ALA A 455 -22.68 -0.32 -0.70
N LYS A 456 -21.81 0.54 -0.14
CA LYS A 456 -21.02 0.29 1.09
C LYS A 456 -20.16 -0.98 0.97
N VAL A 457 -19.54 -1.17 -0.19
CA VAL A 457 -18.64 -2.29 -0.47
C VAL A 457 -17.24 -1.72 -0.69
N ASP A 458 -16.24 -2.28 0.01
CA ASP A 458 -14.84 -1.89 -0.14
C ASP A 458 -14.28 -2.39 -1.48
N ASN A 459 -13.10 -1.92 -1.89
CA ASN A 459 -12.50 -2.31 -3.18
C ASN A 459 -11.02 -2.67 -3.08
N ILE A 460 -10.55 -3.57 -3.93
CA ILE A 460 -9.14 -4.00 -4.02
C ILE A 460 -8.75 -4.39 -5.47
N ASN A 461 -7.45 -4.56 -5.70
CA ASN A 461 -6.72 -4.97 -6.93
C ASN A 461 -5.97 -3.81 -7.61
N GLY A 462 -4.98 -4.18 -8.41
CA GLY A 462 -3.94 -3.30 -8.96
C GLY A 462 -2.63 -3.34 -8.16
N GLY A 463 -1.65 -2.56 -8.61
CA GLY A 463 -0.34 -2.37 -7.96
C GLY A 463 0.73 -3.39 -8.37
N ASP A 464 0.37 -4.66 -8.60
CA ASP A 464 1.27 -5.68 -9.17
C ASP A 464 2.67 -5.79 -8.54
N SER A 465 2.73 -5.70 -7.20
CA SER A 465 4.01 -5.74 -6.50
C SER A 465 4.74 -7.07 -6.72
N ARG A 466 6.00 -6.99 -7.17
CA ARG A 466 6.95 -8.10 -7.25
C ARG A 466 8.31 -7.67 -6.73
N PHE A 467 8.97 -8.53 -5.97
CA PHE A 467 10.34 -8.29 -5.52
C PHE A 467 11.11 -9.62 -5.49
N ASP A 468 11.41 -10.13 -6.68
CA ASP A 468 12.07 -11.42 -6.86
C ASP A 468 13.28 -11.29 -7.78
N SER A 469 13.86 -12.41 -8.23
CA SER A 469 15.07 -12.37 -9.07
C SER A 469 14.85 -11.73 -10.44
N VAL A 470 13.60 -11.65 -10.94
CA VAL A 470 13.27 -10.96 -12.19
C VAL A 470 13.06 -9.47 -11.93
N PHE A 471 12.47 -9.12 -10.79
CA PHE A 471 12.17 -7.75 -10.37
C PHE A 471 12.93 -7.40 -9.06
N PRO A 472 14.27 -7.27 -9.08
CA PRO A 472 15.10 -7.27 -7.86
C PRO A 472 15.23 -5.87 -7.25
N SER A 473 14.11 -5.19 -6.94
CA SER A 473 14.14 -3.86 -6.33
C SER A 473 12.85 -3.49 -5.59
N TYR A 474 12.98 -2.65 -4.56
CA TYR A 474 11.86 -1.91 -3.96
C TYR A 474 11.12 -1.01 -4.97
N ALA A 475 11.74 -0.65 -6.10
CA ALA A 475 11.11 0.09 -7.20
C ALA A 475 9.98 -0.68 -7.91
N TRP A 476 9.83 -1.98 -7.61
CA TRP A 476 8.74 -2.83 -8.10
C TRP A 476 7.68 -3.13 -7.05
N VAL A 477 7.77 -2.49 -5.87
CA VAL A 477 6.80 -2.64 -4.79
C VAL A 477 5.90 -1.40 -4.80
N ALA A 478 4.63 -1.61 -5.17
CA ALA A 478 3.64 -0.54 -5.31
C ALA A 478 3.26 0.11 -3.98
N PRO A 479 2.65 1.32 -3.99
CA PRO A 479 2.08 1.93 -2.79
C PRO A 479 0.86 1.18 -2.25
N LEU A 480 0.18 1.75 -1.25
CA LEU A 480 -1.04 1.16 -0.67
C LEU A 480 -2.26 1.18 -1.62
N GLY A 481 -2.23 2.04 -2.63
CA GLY A 481 -3.35 2.30 -3.51
C GLY A 481 -3.18 3.62 -4.25
N ARG A 482 -4.20 4.05 -4.96
CA ARG A 482 -4.23 5.35 -5.66
C ARG A 482 -5.52 6.11 -5.38
N TRP A 483 -5.46 7.43 -5.55
CA TRP A 483 -6.63 8.29 -5.50
C TRP A 483 -7.24 8.46 -6.89
N VAL A 484 -8.55 8.23 -6.99
CA VAL A 484 -9.37 8.61 -8.13
C VAL A 484 -10.29 9.72 -7.65
N LYS A 485 -9.85 10.97 -7.89
CA LYS A 485 -10.42 12.16 -7.25
C LYS A 485 -10.45 11.97 -5.71
N ASN A 486 -11.64 11.93 -5.11
CA ASN A 486 -11.82 11.81 -3.66
C ASN A 486 -12.06 10.37 -3.16
N TYR A 487 -11.90 9.36 -4.02
CA TYR A 487 -12.04 7.94 -3.66
C TYR A 487 -10.70 7.23 -3.73
N PHE A 488 -10.46 6.36 -2.75
CA PHE A 488 -9.22 5.58 -2.68
C PHE A 488 -9.46 4.18 -3.21
N GLN A 489 -8.70 3.81 -4.23
CA GLN A 489 -8.57 2.42 -4.68
C GLN A 489 -7.45 1.77 -3.89
N VAL A 490 -7.74 0.69 -3.16
CA VAL A 490 -6.72 -0.07 -2.44
C VAL A 490 -6.06 -1.06 -3.40
N TYR A 491 -4.73 -1.15 -3.39
CA TYR A 491 -4.02 -2.17 -4.16
C TYR A 491 -3.91 -3.48 -3.42
N ALA A 492 -3.85 -4.57 -4.20
CA ALA A 492 -3.37 -5.83 -3.68
C ALA A 492 -1.92 -5.67 -3.22
N SER A 493 -1.53 -6.35 -2.13
CA SER A 493 -0.20 -6.17 -1.57
C SER A 493 0.90 -6.90 -2.33
N ASN A 494 0.55 -7.92 -3.10
CA ASN A 494 1.42 -8.63 -4.03
C ASN A 494 0.65 -8.91 -5.32
N SER A 495 1.37 -9.08 -6.43
CA SER A 495 0.75 -9.45 -7.71
C SER A 495 0.14 -10.87 -7.67
N ASN A 496 -0.86 -11.10 -8.52
CA ASN A 496 -1.45 -12.42 -8.74
C ASN A 496 -0.52 -13.33 -9.56
N GLU A 497 -0.92 -14.58 -9.81
CA GLU A 497 -0.13 -15.53 -10.59
C GLU A 497 0.03 -15.14 -12.07
N ASN A 498 -0.79 -14.23 -12.60
CA ASN A 498 -0.80 -13.85 -14.01
C ASN A 498 0.54 -13.24 -14.44
N THR A 499 1.08 -12.33 -13.64
CA THR A 499 2.36 -11.66 -13.91
C THR A 499 3.55 -12.59 -13.81
N TYR A 500 3.41 -13.75 -13.17
CA TYR A 500 4.44 -14.79 -13.08
C TYR A 500 4.38 -15.81 -14.23
N THR A 501 3.34 -15.76 -15.06
CA THR A 501 3.01 -16.80 -16.05
C THR A 501 2.86 -16.24 -17.47
N ASP A 502 3.46 -15.07 -17.74
CA ASP A 502 3.38 -14.40 -19.05
C ASP A 502 1.93 -14.26 -19.52
N PHE A 503 1.11 -13.64 -18.67
CA PHE A 503 -0.33 -13.49 -18.89
C PHE A 503 -1.05 -14.84 -19.11
N TRP A 504 -0.72 -15.83 -18.28
CA TRP A 504 -1.22 -17.21 -18.37
C TRP A 504 -0.92 -17.94 -19.69
N LYS A 505 0.06 -17.47 -20.49
CA LYS A 505 0.48 -18.12 -21.74
C LYS A 505 1.51 -19.21 -21.52
N SER A 506 2.37 -19.07 -20.51
CA SER A 506 3.48 -19.99 -20.27
C SER A 506 3.87 -20.07 -18.79
N ASN A 507 4.95 -20.78 -18.47
CA ASN A 507 5.55 -20.79 -17.12
C ASN A 507 4.59 -21.04 -15.96
N PHE A 508 3.60 -21.93 -16.09
CA PHE A 508 2.53 -22.17 -15.11
C PHE A 508 2.97 -22.53 -13.66
N SER A 509 4.26 -22.73 -13.40
CA SER A 509 4.81 -22.89 -12.04
C SER A 509 5.42 -21.61 -11.45
N GLY A 510 5.44 -20.51 -12.22
CA GLY A 510 6.14 -19.27 -11.92
C GLY A 510 5.69 -18.60 -10.63
N PHE A 511 4.42 -18.81 -10.23
CA PHE A 511 3.86 -18.22 -9.01
C PHE A 511 4.61 -18.61 -7.73
N ARG A 512 5.39 -19.69 -7.75
CA ARG A 512 6.30 -20.06 -6.64
C ARG A 512 7.31 -18.96 -6.28
N MET A 513 7.58 -18.03 -7.21
CA MET A 513 8.48 -16.89 -6.99
C MET A 513 7.90 -15.82 -6.05
N LEU A 514 6.59 -15.85 -5.77
CA LEU A 514 5.97 -15.03 -4.73
C LEU A 514 6.71 -15.20 -3.39
N LYS A 515 7.14 -16.42 -3.04
CA LYS A 515 7.96 -16.67 -1.84
C LYS A 515 9.15 -15.72 -1.71
N GLN A 516 9.88 -15.45 -2.80
CA GLN A 516 11.03 -14.54 -2.76
C GLN A 516 10.58 -13.09 -2.52
N THR A 517 9.47 -12.67 -3.14
CA THR A 517 8.84 -11.36 -2.88
C THR A 517 8.45 -11.23 -1.41
N LEU A 518 7.86 -12.26 -0.81
CA LEU A 518 7.49 -12.25 0.60
C LEU A 518 8.71 -12.13 1.53
N ILE A 519 9.85 -12.75 1.18
CA ILE A 519 11.10 -12.63 1.93
C ILE A 519 11.67 -11.21 1.81
N ASN A 520 11.78 -10.69 0.58
CA ASN A 520 12.41 -9.39 0.30
C ASN A 520 11.58 -8.20 0.83
N THR A 521 10.27 -8.37 0.97
CA THR A 521 9.36 -7.36 1.55
C THR A 521 9.17 -7.49 3.07
N GLU A 522 9.83 -8.48 3.69
CA GLU A 522 9.90 -8.65 5.15
C GLU A 522 11.17 -8.05 5.73
N SER A 523 12.31 -8.36 5.13
CA SER A 523 13.65 -8.07 5.66
C SER A 523 14.55 -7.53 4.54
N PRO A 524 15.40 -6.51 4.82
CA PRO A 524 15.61 -5.87 6.12
C PRO A 524 14.51 -4.87 6.53
N ILE A 525 13.59 -4.54 5.63
CA ILE A 525 12.51 -3.57 5.88
C ILE A 525 11.18 -4.25 5.54
N ARG A 526 10.29 -4.32 6.54
CA ARG A 526 8.92 -4.79 6.32
C ARG A 526 8.11 -3.68 5.63
N VAL A 527 7.70 -3.92 4.39
CA VAL A 527 6.95 -2.95 3.57
C VAL A 527 5.59 -3.43 3.11
N LYS A 528 5.32 -4.75 3.16
CA LYS A 528 4.05 -5.34 2.72
C LYS A 528 3.58 -6.46 3.66
N PRO A 529 2.27 -6.68 3.81
CA PRO A 529 1.74 -7.91 4.39
C PRO A 529 1.97 -9.11 3.45
N ILE A 530 1.69 -10.32 3.93
CA ILE A 530 1.62 -11.51 3.08
C ILE A 530 0.25 -11.50 2.39
N ASN A 531 0.26 -11.39 1.07
CA ASN A 531 -0.94 -11.52 0.25
C ASN A 531 -0.74 -12.62 -0.79
N VAL A 532 -1.62 -13.62 -0.78
CA VAL A 532 -1.70 -14.65 -1.82
C VAL A 532 -2.92 -14.34 -2.67
N TYR A 533 -2.70 -13.66 -3.79
CA TYR A 533 -3.70 -13.25 -4.77
C TYR A 533 -3.61 -14.19 -5.97
N TYR A 534 -4.71 -14.79 -6.41
CA TYR A 534 -4.73 -15.70 -7.56
C TYR A 534 -6.10 -15.77 -8.22
N HIS A 535 -6.25 -16.58 -9.27
CA HIS A 535 -7.51 -16.77 -10.00
C HIS A 535 -7.99 -18.22 -9.97
N MET A 536 -9.24 -18.47 -10.36
CA MET A 536 -9.80 -19.83 -10.43
C MET A 536 -9.06 -20.73 -11.41
N TYR A 537 -8.51 -20.18 -12.50
CA TYR A 537 -7.71 -20.95 -13.45
C TYR A 537 -6.44 -21.58 -12.84
N SER A 538 -5.99 -21.17 -11.64
CA SER A 538 -4.90 -21.86 -10.94
C SER A 538 -5.20 -23.36 -10.71
N GLY A 539 -6.48 -23.75 -10.63
CA GLY A 539 -6.92 -25.15 -10.55
C GLY A 539 -6.95 -25.91 -11.89
N GLN A 540 -6.66 -25.23 -13.01
CA GLN A 540 -6.69 -25.84 -14.34
C GLN A 540 -5.50 -26.76 -14.56
N LYS A 541 -4.30 -26.38 -14.08
CA LYS A 541 -3.04 -27.09 -14.36
C LYS A 541 -2.38 -27.55 -13.06
N LEU A 542 -1.76 -28.73 -13.08
CA LEU A 542 -1.11 -29.27 -11.88
C LEU A 542 0.07 -28.40 -11.41
N ALA A 543 0.82 -27.81 -12.35
CA ALA A 543 1.95 -26.95 -12.05
C ALA A 543 1.54 -25.67 -11.29
N SER A 544 0.44 -25.03 -11.69
CA SER A 544 -0.08 -23.81 -11.05
C SER A 544 -0.67 -24.11 -9.68
N LEU A 545 -1.48 -25.17 -9.57
CA LEU A 545 -2.04 -25.61 -8.29
C LEU A 545 -0.93 -25.92 -7.28
N ASN A 546 0.14 -26.61 -7.70
CA ASN A 546 1.27 -26.90 -6.82
C ASN A 546 2.05 -25.63 -6.42
N ALA A 547 2.19 -24.64 -7.31
CA ALA A 547 2.84 -23.37 -6.99
C ALA A 547 2.01 -22.56 -5.96
N LEU A 548 0.68 -22.52 -6.13
CA LEU A 548 -0.23 -21.92 -5.16
C LEU A 548 -0.13 -22.58 -3.78
N LYS A 549 -0.19 -23.92 -3.72
CA LYS A 549 -0.05 -24.67 -2.46
C LYS A 549 1.29 -24.41 -1.79
N GLN A 550 2.39 -24.33 -2.54
CA GLN A 550 3.71 -23.96 -2.00
C GLN A 550 3.72 -22.57 -1.34
N ASN A 551 3.03 -21.59 -1.91
CA ASN A 551 2.94 -20.25 -1.33
C ASN A 551 2.10 -20.24 -0.04
N LEU A 552 0.97 -20.94 -0.02
CA LEU A 552 0.13 -21.08 1.17
C LEU A 552 0.83 -21.87 2.30
N ASP A 553 1.52 -22.96 1.94
CA ASP A 553 2.32 -23.75 2.88
C ASP A 553 3.46 -22.90 3.45
N TYR A 554 4.14 -22.11 2.62
CA TYR A 554 5.13 -21.16 3.09
C TYR A 554 4.52 -20.14 4.06
N ALA A 555 3.36 -19.55 3.75
CA ALA A 555 2.69 -18.60 4.64
C ALA A 555 2.37 -19.21 6.02
N ARG A 556 1.93 -20.48 6.08
CA ARG A 556 1.70 -21.21 7.35
C ARG A 556 2.97 -21.40 8.20
N THR A 557 4.16 -21.38 7.61
CA THR A 557 5.42 -21.45 8.38
C THR A 557 5.83 -20.13 9.03
N GLN A 558 5.17 -19.02 8.66
CA GLN A 558 5.51 -17.68 9.14
C GLN A 558 4.70 -17.32 10.40
N LYS A 559 5.20 -16.38 11.21
CA LYS A 559 4.44 -15.79 12.33
C LYS A 559 3.44 -14.76 11.80
N ILE A 560 2.24 -15.25 11.46
CA ILE A 560 1.18 -14.46 10.83
C ILE A 560 -0.02 -14.21 11.73
N VAL A 561 -0.75 -13.14 11.41
CA VAL A 561 -2.12 -12.84 11.85
C VAL A 561 -3.03 -12.86 10.61
N PRO A 562 -3.79 -13.95 10.39
CA PRO A 562 -4.69 -14.03 9.23
C PRO A 562 -5.93 -13.15 9.42
N ILE A 563 -6.24 -12.33 8.42
CA ILE A 563 -7.44 -11.47 8.35
C ILE A 563 -8.07 -11.57 6.96
N THR A 564 -9.32 -11.13 6.82
CA THR A 564 -9.98 -11.10 5.50
C THR A 564 -9.37 -10.04 4.59
N ALA A 565 -9.58 -10.14 3.27
CA ALA A 565 -9.11 -9.09 2.38
C ALA A 565 -9.84 -7.75 2.64
N SER A 566 -11.13 -7.77 3.01
CA SER A 566 -11.84 -6.54 3.39
C SER A 566 -11.25 -5.89 4.65
N ASP A 567 -10.84 -6.66 5.66
CA ASP A 567 -10.15 -6.12 6.84
C ASP A 567 -8.87 -5.36 6.43
N PHE A 568 -8.08 -5.92 5.51
CA PHE A 568 -6.89 -5.23 5.00
C PHE A 568 -7.26 -3.92 4.28
N THR A 569 -8.30 -3.89 3.46
CA THR A 569 -8.72 -2.64 2.79
C THR A 569 -9.11 -1.54 3.78
N LYS A 570 -9.75 -1.89 4.90
CA LYS A 570 -10.09 -0.94 5.97
C LYS A 570 -8.85 -0.42 6.69
N ILE A 571 -7.84 -1.26 6.88
CA ILE A 571 -6.52 -0.85 7.43
C ILE A 571 -5.84 0.14 6.47
N ALA A 572 -5.83 -0.15 5.17
CA ALA A 572 -5.26 0.73 4.15
C ALA A 572 -6.00 2.09 4.08
N GLN A 573 -7.34 2.10 4.20
CA GLN A 573 -8.10 3.34 4.32
C GLN A 573 -7.77 4.10 5.62
N GLY A 574 -7.60 3.38 6.74
CA GLY A 574 -7.20 3.92 8.04
C GLY A 574 -5.85 4.65 8.01
N PHE A 575 -4.89 4.14 7.22
CA PHE A 575 -3.62 4.84 6.98
C PHE A 575 -3.81 6.27 6.45
N ASN A 576 -4.76 6.43 5.52
CA ASN A 576 -5.07 7.71 4.89
C ASN A 576 -5.86 8.63 5.82
N SER A 577 -6.81 8.11 6.61
CA SER A 577 -7.68 8.93 7.45
C SER A 577 -7.05 9.33 8.78
N THR A 578 -6.08 8.55 9.28
CA THR A 578 -5.58 8.74 10.65
C THR A 578 -4.80 10.04 10.83
N GLY A 579 -5.14 10.78 11.88
CA GLY A 579 -4.40 11.95 12.35
C GLY A 579 -3.60 11.62 13.60
N ILE A 580 -2.53 12.37 13.83
CA ILE A 580 -1.67 12.21 15.01
C ILE A 580 -1.45 13.59 15.62
N ARG A 581 -1.72 13.73 16.91
CA ARG A 581 -1.40 14.93 17.70
C ARG A 581 -0.35 14.59 18.74
N LYS A 582 0.77 15.31 18.72
CA LYS A 582 1.79 15.24 19.76
C LYS A 582 1.33 16.08 20.94
N ILE A 583 1.08 15.43 22.08
CA ILE A 583 0.63 16.10 23.30
C ILE A 583 1.85 16.71 24.02
N GLU A 584 2.91 15.92 24.12
CA GLU A 584 4.20 16.31 24.73
C GLU A 584 5.32 15.42 24.16
N SER A 585 6.54 15.57 24.68
CA SER A 585 7.64 14.68 24.27
C SER A 585 7.28 13.23 24.58
N HIS A 586 7.49 12.34 23.61
CA HIS A 586 7.18 10.92 23.72
C HIS A 586 5.72 10.56 24.00
N LYS A 587 4.76 11.46 23.74
CA LYS A 587 3.34 11.20 23.96
C LYS A 587 2.46 11.74 22.83
N TRP A 588 1.64 10.86 22.27
CA TRP A 588 0.81 11.14 21.11
C TRP A 588 -0.63 10.65 21.31
N LYS A 589 -1.58 11.41 20.77
CA LYS A 589 -2.97 11.02 20.62
C LYS A 589 -3.23 10.65 19.17
N ILE A 590 -3.81 9.47 18.96
CA ILE A 590 -4.18 8.96 17.64
C ILE A 590 -5.64 9.33 17.37
N LEU A 591 -5.95 9.77 16.15
CA LEU A 591 -7.27 10.24 15.74
C LEU A 591 -7.71 9.53 14.46
N ASN A 592 -9.01 9.32 14.27
CA ASN A 592 -9.64 8.89 13.01
C ASN A 592 -8.97 7.68 12.33
N ARG A 593 -8.50 6.70 13.10
CA ARG A 593 -7.67 5.60 12.58
C ARG A 593 -8.44 4.49 11.86
N GLY A 594 -9.76 4.45 12.01
CA GLY A 594 -10.57 3.35 11.48
C GLY A 594 -10.03 2.00 12.00
N ALA A 595 -9.80 1.04 11.09
CA ALA A 595 -9.30 -0.29 11.44
C ALA A 595 -7.77 -0.37 11.60
N LEU A 596 -7.03 0.73 11.45
CA LEU A 596 -5.57 0.74 11.62
C LEU A 596 -5.20 0.66 13.12
N GLN A 597 -4.74 -0.50 13.59
CA GLN A 597 -4.44 -0.74 15.01
C GLN A 597 -2.96 -0.80 15.39
N THR A 598 -2.03 -0.47 14.46
CA THR A 598 -0.59 -0.55 14.75
C THR A 598 0.13 0.73 14.38
N PHE A 599 0.98 1.22 15.30
CA PHE A 599 1.88 2.33 15.06
C PHE A 599 3.33 1.93 15.32
N ARG A 600 4.21 2.30 14.41
CA ARG A 600 5.63 1.98 14.41
C ARG A 600 6.47 3.21 14.78
N PHE A 601 7.49 3.00 15.60
CA PHE A 601 8.49 4.00 15.96
C PHE A 601 9.87 3.52 15.50
N ASP A 602 10.41 4.18 14.49
CA ASP A 602 11.71 3.83 13.91
C ASP A 602 12.86 4.18 14.86
N LYS A 603 13.95 3.41 14.82
CA LYS A 603 15.18 3.66 15.61
C LYS A 603 14.90 3.87 17.11
N SER A 604 13.85 3.22 17.62
CA SER A 604 13.36 3.36 18.99
C SER A 604 13.69 2.14 19.82
N SER A 605 14.86 1.52 19.57
CA SER A 605 15.29 0.30 20.25
C SER A 605 15.63 0.50 21.72
N SER A 606 15.75 1.76 22.18
CA SER A 606 15.92 2.16 23.56
C SER A 606 14.65 2.75 24.19
N MET A 607 13.49 2.61 23.52
CA MET A 607 12.20 3.12 24.01
C MET A 607 11.24 1.96 24.17
N ALA A 608 10.35 2.04 25.14
CA ALA A 608 9.23 1.12 25.35
C ALA A 608 7.95 1.89 25.66
N VAL A 609 6.80 1.23 25.54
CA VAL A 609 5.51 1.79 25.97
C VAL A 609 5.53 2.07 27.48
N ASP A 610 5.12 3.28 27.84
CA ASP A 610 4.75 3.63 29.20
C ASP A 610 3.25 3.37 29.38
N TYR A 611 2.92 2.16 29.83
CA TYR A 611 1.53 1.72 30.00
C TYR A 611 0.78 2.50 31.08
N GLN A 612 1.47 3.09 32.06
CA GLN A 612 0.82 3.90 33.11
C GLN A 612 0.30 5.22 32.55
N ASN A 613 0.96 5.76 31.52
CA ASN A 613 0.60 7.01 30.87
C ASN A 613 -0.05 6.82 29.49
N SER A 614 -0.29 5.58 29.07
CA SER A 614 -0.95 5.23 27.81
C SER A 614 -2.41 4.85 28.05
N VAL A 615 -3.23 5.00 27.01
CA VAL A 615 -4.66 4.63 27.02
C VAL A 615 -4.96 3.90 25.71
N GLY A 616 -5.59 2.71 25.82
CA GLY A 616 -5.94 1.90 24.64
C GLY A 616 -4.74 1.26 23.95
N VAL A 617 -3.66 0.97 24.68
CA VAL A 617 -2.51 0.21 24.18
C VAL A 617 -2.59 -1.23 24.70
N VAL A 618 -2.61 -2.19 23.78
CA VAL A 618 -2.73 -3.63 24.10
C VAL A 618 -1.37 -4.28 24.30
N GLY A 619 -0.36 -3.81 23.58
CA GLY A 619 0.93 -4.48 23.56
C GLY A 619 2.00 -3.80 22.71
N GLN A 620 3.16 -4.42 22.66
CA GLN A 620 4.30 -3.95 21.87
C GLN A 620 5.23 -5.09 21.43
N LYS A 621 6.04 -4.86 20.40
CA LYS A 621 7.14 -5.76 19.98
C LYS A 621 8.25 -5.00 19.26
N TYR A 622 9.46 -5.51 19.33
CA TYR A 622 10.57 -5.00 18.53
C TYR A 622 10.77 -5.81 17.25
N LEU A 623 10.92 -5.11 16.13
CA LEU A 623 11.24 -5.74 14.84
C LEU A 623 12.13 -4.81 14.02
N HIS A 624 13.25 -5.33 13.52
CA HIS A 624 14.20 -4.61 12.66
C HIS A 624 14.62 -3.22 13.21
N GLY A 625 14.80 -3.13 14.53
CA GLY A 625 15.19 -1.88 15.21
C GLY A 625 14.07 -0.84 15.38
N SER A 626 12.82 -1.23 15.12
CA SER A 626 11.63 -0.41 15.34
C SER A 626 10.77 -1.00 16.46
N LEU A 627 10.10 -0.13 17.21
CA LEU A 627 9.08 -0.51 18.19
C LEU A 627 7.70 -0.46 17.51
N TYR A 628 6.97 -1.56 17.56
CA TYR A 628 5.58 -1.63 17.11
C TYR A 628 4.68 -1.62 18.34
N VAL A 629 3.67 -0.76 18.33
CA VAL A 629 2.69 -0.59 19.41
C VAL A 629 1.30 -0.94 18.86
N TYR A 630 0.59 -1.83 19.55
CA TYR A 630 -0.74 -2.30 19.15
C TYR A 630 -1.81 -1.61 19.98
N LEU A 631 -2.88 -1.21 19.34
CA LEU A 631 -3.97 -0.46 19.92
C LEU A 631 -5.20 -1.34 20.11
N ASP A 632 -5.99 -1.00 21.11
CA ASP A 632 -7.29 -1.61 21.34
C ASP A 632 -8.28 -1.01 20.34
N GLU A 633 -8.95 -1.86 19.58
CA GLU A 633 -9.92 -1.46 18.57
C GLU A 633 -11.10 -0.67 19.15
N ASP A 634 -11.50 -0.97 20.40
CA ASP A 634 -12.64 -0.35 21.06
C ASP A 634 -12.37 1.09 21.56
N VAL A 635 -11.10 1.51 21.56
CA VAL A 635 -10.72 2.85 22.03
C VAL A 635 -10.55 3.77 20.83
N ASP A 636 -11.51 4.68 20.54
CA ASP A 636 -11.49 5.53 19.34
C ASP A 636 -10.27 6.46 19.20
N GLU A 637 -9.79 7.03 20.30
CA GLU A 637 -8.69 8.00 20.31
C GLU A 637 -7.61 7.65 21.36
N PRO A 638 -6.83 6.58 21.13
CA PRO A 638 -5.87 6.09 22.10
C PRO A 638 -4.70 7.07 22.28
N ILE A 639 -4.07 6.99 23.45
CA ILE A 639 -2.88 7.76 23.82
C ILE A 639 -1.71 6.80 23.92
N ILE A 640 -0.68 7.03 23.12
CA ILE A 640 0.58 6.30 23.19
C ILE A 640 1.60 7.17 23.91
N SER A 641 2.08 6.71 25.06
CA SER A 641 3.22 7.28 25.79
C SER A 641 4.39 6.32 25.74
N LEU A 642 5.61 6.82 25.51
CA LEU A 642 6.83 6.03 25.55
C LEU A 642 7.76 6.51 26.68
N LYS A 643 8.52 5.57 27.25
CA LYS A 643 9.60 5.79 28.22
C LYS A 643 10.91 5.20 27.71
N GLU A 644 12.03 5.68 28.25
CA GLU A 644 13.32 5.04 28.01
C GLU A 644 13.31 3.62 28.58
N SER A 645 13.92 2.69 27.84
CA SER A 645 14.11 1.30 28.22
C SER A 645 15.59 0.98 28.37
N ALA A 646 15.95 0.29 29.44
CA ALA A 646 17.29 -0.27 29.62
C ALA A 646 17.52 -1.53 28.77
N GLU A 647 16.44 -2.16 28.30
CA GLU A 647 16.50 -3.34 27.44
C GLU A 647 16.51 -2.91 25.96
N PHE A 648 17.64 -3.13 25.30
CA PHE A 648 17.81 -2.78 23.89
C PHE A 648 17.30 -3.92 22.99
N HIS A 649 16.43 -3.58 22.03
CA HIS A 649 15.90 -4.52 21.02
C HIS A 649 15.18 -5.76 21.59
N ARG A 650 14.64 -5.68 22.80
CA ARG A 650 13.90 -6.76 23.45
C ARG A 650 12.71 -6.21 24.23
N GLU A 651 11.66 -6.99 24.29
CA GLU A 651 10.44 -6.70 25.04
C GLU A 651 10.77 -6.57 26.54
N PRO A 652 10.51 -5.40 27.16
CA PRO A 652 10.88 -5.16 28.55
C PRO A 652 10.15 -6.12 29.50
N ARG A 653 10.88 -6.59 30.51
CA ARG A 653 10.34 -7.40 31.60
C ARG A 653 9.54 -6.52 32.57
N GLU A 654 8.24 -6.45 32.35
CA GLU A 654 7.34 -5.59 33.13
C GLU A 654 6.48 -6.38 34.11
N LYS A 655 6.09 -5.75 35.22
CA LYS A 655 5.25 -6.38 36.26
C LYS A 655 3.74 -6.19 36.01
N PHE A 656 3.30 -6.32 34.76
CA PHE A 656 1.89 -6.25 34.37
C PHE A 656 1.65 -7.01 33.06
N PHE A 657 0.39 -7.28 32.72
CA PHE A 657 0.04 -7.96 31.46
C PHE A 657 0.17 -7.02 30.27
N TYR A 658 0.86 -7.48 29.21
CA TYR A 658 0.76 -6.86 27.89
C TYR A 658 1.02 -7.89 26.79
N LEU A 659 0.45 -7.65 25.61
CA LEU A 659 0.58 -8.56 24.48
C LEU A 659 1.92 -8.36 23.76
N ILE A 660 2.69 -9.45 23.58
CA ILE A 660 3.91 -9.44 22.76
C ILE A 660 3.55 -9.77 21.31
N ASP A 661 2.92 -10.92 21.09
CA ASP A 661 2.30 -11.21 19.80
C ASP A 661 1.12 -12.21 19.87
N SER A 662 0.24 -12.16 18.86
CA SER A 662 -0.91 -13.05 18.75
C SER A 662 -1.24 -13.38 17.29
N ARG A 663 -1.63 -14.62 17.03
CA ARG A 663 -2.22 -15.04 15.74
C ARG A 663 -3.63 -14.46 15.53
N TRP A 664 -4.36 -14.22 16.61
CA TRP A 664 -5.69 -13.63 16.57
C TRP A 664 -5.62 -12.14 16.89
N ARG A 665 -6.54 -11.36 16.32
CA ARG A 665 -6.77 -9.98 16.75
C ARG A 665 -7.22 -10.00 18.21
N VAL A 666 -6.81 -8.97 18.95
CA VAL A 666 -7.16 -8.78 20.37
C VAL A 666 -7.73 -7.39 20.53
N ASN A 667 -8.88 -7.28 21.18
CA ASN A 667 -9.53 -6.02 21.53
C ASN A 667 -10.26 -6.17 22.88
N HIS A 668 -10.88 -5.08 23.34
CA HIS A 668 -11.62 -5.04 24.60
C HIS A 668 -10.76 -5.41 25.83
N LEU A 669 -9.54 -4.89 25.90
CA LEU A 669 -8.59 -5.26 26.96
C LEU A 669 -9.01 -4.66 28.31
N GLN A 670 -9.25 -5.54 29.29
CA GLN A 670 -9.61 -5.19 30.66
C GLN A 670 -8.56 -5.72 31.65
N PRO A 671 -7.53 -4.93 31.98
CA PRO A 671 -6.52 -5.33 32.95
C PRO A 671 -7.08 -5.29 34.39
N GLN A 672 -6.71 -6.29 35.19
CA GLN A 672 -6.98 -6.41 36.62
C GLN A 672 -5.66 -6.67 37.36
N GLU A 673 -5.66 -6.68 38.70
CA GLU A 673 -4.43 -6.79 39.50
C GLU A 673 -3.61 -8.05 39.19
N ASN A 674 -4.26 -9.20 39.01
CA ASN A 674 -3.62 -10.50 38.73
C ASN A 674 -4.27 -11.26 37.57
N ALA A 675 -5.04 -10.54 36.74
CA ALA A 675 -5.71 -11.10 35.60
C ALA A 675 -5.86 -10.07 34.47
N VAL A 676 -6.15 -10.56 33.28
CA VAL A 676 -6.55 -9.73 32.15
C VAL A 676 -7.65 -10.45 31.36
N GLU A 677 -8.69 -9.72 31.01
CA GLU A 677 -9.78 -10.19 30.16
C GLU A 677 -9.73 -9.44 28.83
N PHE A 678 -10.06 -10.11 27.74
CA PHE A 678 -10.09 -9.53 26.40
C PHE A 678 -10.95 -10.36 25.46
N VAL A 679 -11.27 -9.78 24.31
CA VAL A 679 -11.91 -10.48 23.19
C VAL A 679 -10.86 -10.78 22.13
N ALA A 680 -10.92 -11.99 21.57
CA ALA A 680 -10.03 -12.44 20.51
C ALA A 680 -10.81 -12.95 19.29
N GLN A 681 -10.28 -12.70 18.09
CA GLN A 681 -10.87 -13.16 16.83
C GLN A 681 -9.79 -13.46 15.79
N GLY A 682 -9.90 -14.59 15.10
CA GLY A 682 -9.04 -14.92 13.97
C GLY A 682 -9.21 -16.34 13.45
N PHE A 683 -8.30 -16.74 12.56
CA PHE A 683 -8.36 -18.02 11.85
C PHE A 683 -7.25 -18.98 12.31
N GLY A 684 -7.58 -20.27 12.39
CA GLY A 684 -6.70 -21.32 12.90
C GLY A 684 -6.51 -21.24 14.41
N ASP A 685 -5.51 -21.97 14.93
CA ASP A 685 -5.25 -22.06 16.36
C ASP A 685 -4.85 -20.72 16.99
N GLY A 686 -5.40 -20.40 18.16
CA GLY A 686 -5.13 -19.20 18.92
C GLY A 686 -3.81 -19.27 19.64
N GLU A 687 -2.73 -18.92 18.96
CA GLU A 687 -1.38 -18.84 19.51
C GLU A 687 -1.07 -17.42 19.97
N MET A 688 -0.74 -17.24 21.25
CA MET A 688 -0.43 -15.93 21.84
C MET A 688 0.77 -15.98 22.77
N LEU A 689 1.53 -14.90 22.78
CA LEU A 689 2.64 -14.65 23.69
C LEU A 689 2.36 -13.36 24.46
N TRP A 690 2.33 -13.47 25.78
CA TRP A 690 2.06 -12.36 26.70
C TRP A 690 3.23 -12.15 27.65
N ASN A 691 3.52 -10.90 27.99
CA ASN A 691 4.23 -10.60 29.22
C ASN A 691 3.26 -10.74 30.40
N VAL A 692 3.73 -11.30 31.52
CA VAL A 692 2.95 -11.48 32.75
C VAL A 692 3.64 -10.82 33.96
N PRO A 693 2.90 -10.48 35.03
CA PRO A 693 3.47 -9.72 36.15
C PRO A 693 4.59 -10.42 36.92
N GLU A 694 4.55 -11.75 36.97
CA GLU A 694 5.46 -12.59 37.74
C GLU A 694 5.49 -14.02 37.18
N ASP A 695 6.57 -14.76 37.44
CA ASP A 695 6.65 -16.15 36.99
C ASP A 695 5.78 -17.08 37.85
N GLY A 696 5.10 -18.02 37.20
CA GLY A 696 4.26 -19.00 37.88
C GLY A 696 3.29 -19.73 36.95
N ASP A 697 2.31 -20.39 37.54
CA ASP A 697 1.20 -20.99 36.82
C ASP A 697 0.09 -19.95 36.58
N TYR A 698 -0.45 -19.96 35.37
CA TYR A 698 -1.57 -19.14 34.94
C TYR A 698 -2.69 -20.03 34.41
N LEU A 699 -3.92 -19.66 34.73
CA LEU A 699 -5.13 -20.25 34.20
C LEU A 699 -5.59 -19.37 33.03
N VAL A 700 -5.67 -19.96 31.85
CA VAL A 700 -6.15 -19.31 30.64
C VAL A 700 -7.50 -19.93 30.28
N SER A 701 -8.55 -19.11 30.33
CA SER A 701 -9.90 -19.50 29.94
C SER A 701 -10.22 -18.96 28.55
N VAL A 702 -10.68 -19.82 27.66
CA VAL A 702 -11.12 -19.47 26.30
C VAL A 702 -12.52 -20.04 26.13
N ASP A 703 -13.51 -19.15 25.96
CA ASP A 703 -14.94 -19.51 25.87
C ASP A 703 -15.41 -20.44 27.02
N GLY A 704 -14.90 -20.19 28.24
CA GLY A 704 -15.24 -20.95 29.44
C GLY A 704 -14.43 -22.24 29.65
N GLU A 705 -13.65 -22.70 28.68
CA GLU A 705 -12.70 -23.81 28.87
C GLU A 705 -11.39 -23.31 29.46
N GLU A 706 -10.99 -23.85 30.61
CA GLU A 706 -9.81 -23.41 31.34
C GLU A 706 -8.64 -24.39 31.23
N THR A 707 -7.45 -23.86 30.95
CA THR A 707 -6.20 -24.63 30.87
C THR A 707 -5.11 -23.95 31.68
N ARG A 708 -4.21 -24.76 32.26
CA ARG A 708 -3.08 -24.27 33.06
C ARG A 708 -1.81 -24.21 32.20
N HIS A 709 -1.15 -23.07 32.22
CA HIS A 709 0.10 -22.81 31.49
C HIS A 709 1.11 -22.20 32.45
N LYS A 710 2.39 -22.53 32.26
CA LYS A 710 3.48 -22.00 33.09
C LYS A 710 4.22 -20.92 32.34
N SER A 711 4.50 -19.80 32.98
CA SER A 711 5.34 -18.75 32.40
C SER A 711 6.82 -19.01 32.66
N GLU A 712 7.68 -18.48 31.79
CA GLU A 712 9.13 -18.46 31.96
C GLU A 712 9.66 -17.08 31.55
N ASP A 713 10.51 -16.47 32.37
CA ASP A 713 11.09 -15.14 32.11
C ASP A 713 10.00 -14.08 31.84
N LEU A 714 8.95 -14.11 32.67
CA LEU A 714 7.75 -13.29 32.57
C LEU A 714 7.00 -13.43 31.25
N GLN A 715 7.23 -14.49 30.47
CA GLN A 715 6.49 -14.76 29.25
C GLN A 715 5.57 -15.94 29.42
N LEU A 716 4.31 -15.75 29.07
CA LEU A 716 3.31 -16.80 28.99
C LEU A 716 2.96 -17.06 27.54
N HIS A 717 3.30 -18.26 27.06
CA HIS A 717 2.92 -18.76 25.74
C HIS A 717 1.83 -19.80 25.89
N PHE A 718 0.78 -19.68 25.07
CA PHE A 718 -0.28 -20.68 25.02
C PHE A 718 -0.85 -20.80 23.60
N ARG A 719 -1.53 -21.92 23.36
CA ARG A 719 -2.18 -22.25 22.10
C ARG A 719 -3.52 -22.94 22.35
N PHE A 720 -4.56 -22.53 21.64
CA PHE A 720 -5.88 -23.14 21.66
C PHE A 720 -6.34 -23.57 20.28
N SER A 721 -7.05 -24.70 20.19
CA SER A 721 -7.63 -25.22 18.94
C SER A 721 -9.15 -25.11 18.97
N VAL A 722 -9.65 -23.88 19.16
CA VAL A 722 -11.07 -23.54 19.06
C VAL A 722 -11.30 -22.59 17.88
N SER A 723 -12.51 -22.56 17.34
CA SER A 723 -12.86 -21.61 16.28
C SER A 723 -13.06 -20.22 16.89
N ALA A 724 -12.29 -19.23 16.43
CA ALA A 724 -12.44 -17.82 16.79
C ALA A 724 -12.75 -16.96 15.56
N ILE A 725 -13.37 -17.54 14.53
CA ILE A 725 -13.84 -16.79 13.35
C ILE A 725 -14.85 -15.74 13.80
N ASP A 726 -15.75 -16.13 14.71
CA ASP A 726 -16.52 -15.21 15.52
C ASP A 726 -15.73 -14.81 16.77
N PRO A 727 -15.87 -13.57 17.28
CA PRO A 727 -15.15 -13.13 18.46
C PRO A 727 -15.46 -13.97 19.69
N ILE A 728 -14.43 -14.34 20.46
CA ILE A 728 -14.55 -15.13 21.70
C ILE A 728 -13.92 -14.40 22.88
N SER A 729 -14.45 -14.64 24.08
CA SER A 729 -13.89 -14.09 25.32
C SER A 729 -12.72 -14.95 25.81
N VAL A 730 -11.65 -14.28 26.24
CA VAL A 730 -10.44 -14.90 26.78
C VAL A 730 -10.06 -14.21 28.08
N SER A 731 -9.65 -14.99 29.08
CA SER A 731 -9.10 -14.46 30.33
C SER A 731 -7.80 -15.17 30.70
N ILE A 732 -6.80 -14.42 31.15
CA ILE A 732 -5.57 -14.96 31.74
C ILE A 732 -5.57 -14.53 33.21
N ARG A 733 -5.46 -15.47 34.15
CA ARG A 733 -5.36 -15.17 35.59
C ARG A 733 -4.23 -15.96 36.23
N LYS A 734 -3.51 -15.38 37.18
CA LYS A 734 -2.53 -16.15 37.96
C LYS A 734 -3.25 -17.23 38.76
N ALA A 735 -2.73 -18.46 38.73
CA ALA A 735 -3.26 -19.53 39.55
C ALA A 735 -2.94 -19.24 41.03
N LEU A 736 -3.96 -19.31 41.88
CA LEU A 736 -3.75 -19.37 43.33
C LEU A 736 -3.35 -20.82 43.68
N ASP A 737 -2.34 -20.94 44.55
CA ASP A 737 -1.86 -22.23 45.06
C ASP A 737 -2.93 -22.99 45.88
#